data_AF-A0AAU3B874-F1
#
_entry.id   AF-A0AAU3B874-F1
#
_cell.length_a   1.000
_cell.length_b   1.000
_cell.length_c   1.000
_cell.angle_alpha   90.00
_cell.angle_beta   90.00
_cell.angle_gamma   90.00
#
_symmetry.space_group_name_H-M   'P 1'
#
loop_
_entity.id
_entity.type
_entity.pdbx_description
1 polymer ?
#
loop_
_entity_poly.entity_id
_entity_poly.type
_entity_poly.pdbx_seq_one_letter_code
_entity_poly.pdbx_strand_id
1 'polypeptide(L)'
;MIMQSRALLGSALVPVLALAVTVPSAHAAPSAAGTAATSAVAVGIGPWSTPKQLPGVTAVIDLQSARNGTLAGLFEQGGKTVLSVRPAGSSTWQSAEPAPGATLHRTDDGALTLLWWEKAADATTATLRMSRLAPDATAFGPAQVVAKGTSATDGYYRGTRVTAVAAGTTGRQAVAWMDQDHRLTVVERSGPTGTWSAPVVLDRLPEPIVRPDNVYDYHLRDLRLAVAKDGALGLIWGGDSYYTGDGVDPDPTAYQWHYKYLEKPAGAASWTAPRDLPQLGEKPRLVTLAAHPQGGFQLLSFNNYARKPAGAANWGPAESTGIYANGSQPAELLTAPNGDVTAVGSGASGPAVATRLAAGSGWNARQDLAGSTEDDSFSSTRTADGSLVVTYTQKRFVSSRTVRRDFVAQTVGVGSVSKPRTLNSLTDGTTSAGRVATDDKGRPVAVWTQSAADGSSRAAFTATTSTRSLPKWHDYADSTRSDILGTGRSDTMNLLTRDTANPLLTFQARPWADETRLVPFGDFDGNRCNDLVVRLPGGETRLYTPVCGGLPTPDSAYRRLSRDWSAYDTLLSSGDQTGDGRPDLLARNAASGDLYLYAHNGTDGFLPRVKIRSAWTGYKRVIGAGDLNGDGLGDVLTLDGSGKLWRYDGTRTGKLKDRVQVFKDWGRTYKDVIGAGDIDGDGKNDLVSRDTSDNLWLNTGTGTGTFKNRVQAGDSTYWKTWASLA
;
A
#
# COMPACT_ATOMS: atom_id res chain seq x y z
N MET A 1 8.99 23.93 -75.89
CA MET A 1 8.04 25.00 -75.54
C MET A 1 7.66 24.80 -74.09
N ILE A 2 7.84 25.75 -73.15
CA ILE A 2 8.37 27.12 -73.19
C ILE A 2 9.40 27.20 -72.04
N MET A 3 10.69 27.46 -72.31
CA MET A 3 11.41 28.74 -72.04
C MET A 3 11.24 29.28 -70.60
N GLN A 4 12.32 29.33 -69.79
CA GLN A 4 13.15 30.53 -69.46
C GLN A 4 12.43 31.52 -68.50
N SER A 5 13.03 32.15 -67.47
CA SER A 5 14.43 32.54 -67.17
C SER A 5 14.73 32.54 -65.64
N ARG A 6 16.00 32.46 -65.16
CA ARG A 6 16.87 33.55 -64.55
C ARG A 6 16.26 34.37 -63.39
N ALA A 7 16.97 34.84 -62.34
CA ALA A 7 18.39 34.81 -61.90
C ALA A 7 18.46 35.20 -60.38
N LEU A 8 19.39 34.70 -59.53
CA LEU A 8 20.72 35.28 -59.14
C LEU A 8 20.68 36.77 -58.71
N LEU A 9 21.30 37.27 -57.63
CA LEU A 9 22.26 36.80 -56.57
C LEU A 9 21.80 37.35 -55.18
N GLY A 10 22.36 37.05 -54.00
CA GLY A 10 23.53 36.29 -53.51
C GLY A 10 23.83 36.71 -52.04
N SER A 11 24.98 36.48 -51.38
CA SER A 11 26.05 35.46 -51.47
C SER A 11 27.19 35.81 -50.48
N ALA A 12 27.39 35.05 -49.40
CA ALA A 12 28.62 35.02 -48.56
C ALA A 12 28.62 33.72 -47.71
N LEU A 13 29.34 32.66 -48.09
CA LEU A 13 30.79 32.35 -47.92
C LEU A 13 31.12 31.85 -46.48
N VAL A 14 31.48 30.57 -46.19
CA VAL A 14 32.56 29.65 -46.69
C VAL A 14 33.92 30.01 -46.05
N PRO A 15 34.75 29.08 -45.46
CA PRO A 15 35.27 27.78 -45.96
C PRO A 15 35.00 26.53 -45.05
N VAL A 16 35.07 25.22 -45.43
CA VAL A 16 35.97 24.34 -46.26
C VAL A 16 37.08 23.64 -45.43
N LEU A 17 36.89 22.36 -45.03
CA LEU A 17 37.57 21.08 -45.45
C LEU A 17 39.05 20.88 -45.01
N ALA A 18 39.62 19.67 -44.78
CA ALA A 18 39.11 18.27 -44.66
C ALA A 18 40.24 17.30 -44.17
N LEU A 19 39.96 15.96 -44.23
CA LEU A 19 40.81 14.77 -43.94
C LEU A 19 41.00 14.43 -42.44
N ALA A 20 40.97 13.16 -41.99
CA ALA A 20 40.55 11.85 -42.55
C ALA A 20 40.31 10.88 -41.33
N VAL A 21 40.07 9.55 -41.36
CA VAL A 21 40.13 8.42 -42.32
C VAL A 21 38.97 7.43 -41.99
N THR A 22 38.61 6.46 -42.84
CA THR A 22 37.63 5.39 -42.53
C THR A 22 38.03 4.00 -43.08
N VAL A 23 37.62 2.92 -42.39
CA VAL A 23 37.56 1.52 -42.87
C VAL A 23 36.46 0.77 -42.06
N PRO A 24 35.93 -0.40 -42.48
CA PRO A 24 34.59 -0.44 -43.08
C PRO A 24 33.50 -1.10 -42.22
N SER A 25 32.25 -0.73 -42.47
CA SER A 25 31.06 -1.34 -41.84
C SER A 25 30.69 -2.69 -42.46
N ALA A 26 30.35 -3.68 -41.64
CA ALA A 26 29.88 -4.99 -42.07
C ALA A 26 28.41 -5.26 -41.68
N HIS A 27 27.63 -5.65 -42.69
CA HIS A 27 26.33 -6.35 -42.67
C HIS A 27 25.57 -6.52 -41.34
N ALA A 28 24.35 -5.96 -41.29
CA ALA A 28 23.40 -6.22 -40.21
C ALA A 28 22.79 -7.62 -40.30
N ALA A 29 22.63 -8.26 -39.14
CA ALA A 29 21.83 -9.46 -38.91
C ALA A 29 20.90 -9.23 -37.70
N PRO A 30 19.74 -9.90 -37.58
CA PRO A 30 18.64 -9.43 -36.74
C PRO A 30 18.88 -9.64 -35.24
N SER A 31 18.67 -8.58 -34.45
CA SER A 31 18.75 -8.60 -32.98
C SER A 31 17.52 -9.24 -32.33
N ALA A 32 17.28 -10.52 -32.62
CA ALA A 32 16.23 -11.34 -31.99
C ALA A 32 16.66 -11.85 -30.60
N ALA A 33 16.93 -10.93 -29.68
CA ALA A 33 17.21 -11.23 -28.28
C ALA A 33 16.51 -10.18 -27.41
N GLY A 34 15.32 -10.52 -26.90
CA GLY A 34 14.63 -9.69 -25.92
C GLY A 34 15.40 -9.71 -24.61
N THR A 35 16.20 -8.66 -24.36
CA THR A 35 16.75 -8.42 -23.03
C THR A 35 15.58 -8.25 -22.07
N ALA A 36 15.34 -9.27 -21.24
CA ALA A 36 14.40 -9.16 -20.15
C ALA A 36 14.83 -7.95 -19.32
N ALA A 37 13.96 -6.92 -19.27
CA ALA A 37 14.24 -5.75 -18.46
C ALA A 37 14.35 -6.22 -17.01
N THR A 38 15.57 -6.21 -16.46
CA THR A 38 15.79 -6.35 -15.03
C THR A 38 15.06 -5.19 -14.38
N SER A 39 13.87 -5.48 -13.85
CA SER A 39 12.99 -4.49 -13.23
C SER A 39 13.78 -3.83 -12.10
N ALA A 40 14.20 -2.59 -12.32
CA ALA A 40 14.86 -1.81 -11.28
C ALA A 40 13.96 -1.82 -10.05
N VAL A 41 14.51 -2.20 -8.90
CA VAL A 41 13.77 -2.28 -7.64
C VAL A 41 13.07 -0.93 -7.46
N ALA A 42 11.74 -0.98 -7.34
CA ALA A 42 10.95 0.23 -7.28
C ALA A 42 11.36 1.03 -6.04
N VAL A 43 11.74 2.29 -6.25
CA VAL A 43 12.12 3.19 -5.17
C VAL A 43 10.94 3.28 -4.20
N GLY A 44 11.13 2.77 -2.98
CA GLY A 44 10.04 2.60 -2.01
C GLY A 44 9.29 3.89 -1.68
N ILE A 45 8.11 3.72 -1.10
CA ILE A 45 7.24 4.82 -0.67
C ILE A 45 7.96 5.69 0.36
N GLY A 46 8.25 6.94 0.01
CA GLY A 46 8.85 7.93 0.92
C GLY A 46 7.82 8.60 1.82
N PRO A 47 8.25 9.44 2.78
CA PRO A 47 7.35 10.07 3.74
C PRO A 47 6.28 10.94 3.05
N TRP A 48 5.10 10.99 3.67
CA TRP A 48 3.98 11.83 3.28
C TRP A 48 4.34 13.32 3.39
N SER A 49 4.03 14.09 2.34
CA SER A 49 4.12 15.55 2.35
C SER A 49 3.21 16.17 3.43
N THR A 50 3.58 17.34 3.93
CA THR A 50 2.68 18.21 4.70
C THR A 50 1.32 18.36 3.99
N PRO A 51 0.18 18.20 4.70
CA PRO A 51 -1.15 18.39 4.13
C PRO A 51 -1.33 19.77 3.48
N LYS A 52 -2.02 19.81 2.34
CA LYS A 52 -2.44 21.03 1.66
C LYS A 52 -3.96 21.05 1.53
N GLN A 53 -4.59 22.15 1.92
CA GLN A 53 -6.04 22.32 1.75
C GLN A 53 -6.41 22.40 0.26
N LEU A 54 -7.55 21.81 -0.12
CA LEU A 54 -8.19 22.00 -1.42
C LEU A 54 -9.15 23.22 -1.34
N PRO A 55 -8.88 24.33 -2.05
CA PRO A 55 -9.66 25.56 -1.90
C PRO A 55 -11.15 25.36 -2.22
N GLY A 56 -12.03 25.72 -1.29
CA GLY A 56 -13.48 25.68 -1.45
C GLY A 56 -14.13 24.29 -1.40
N VAL A 57 -13.34 23.20 -1.31
CA VAL A 57 -13.87 21.84 -1.24
C VAL A 57 -14.28 21.48 0.20
N THR A 58 -15.55 21.13 0.37
CA THR A 58 -16.19 20.80 1.66
C THR A 58 -16.35 19.29 1.89
N ALA A 59 -16.26 18.46 0.85
CA ALA A 59 -16.26 17.00 0.99
C ALA A 59 -15.49 16.27 -0.14
N VAL A 60 -15.02 15.07 0.18
CA VAL A 60 -14.50 14.07 -0.77
C VAL A 60 -15.57 13.00 -0.98
N ILE A 61 -15.91 12.71 -2.23
CA ILE A 61 -16.94 11.74 -2.62
C ILE A 61 -16.26 10.47 -3.15
N ASP A 62 -15.37 10.63 -4.14
CA ASP A 62 -14.56 9.54 -4.69
C ASP A 62 -13.21 10.05 -5.23
N LEU A 63 -12.23 9.15 -5.40
CA LEU A 63 -10.90 9.42 -5.92
C LEU A 63 -10.38 8.17 -6.63
N GLN A 64 -10.05 8.30 -7.92
CA GLN A 64 -9.57 7.19 -8.75
C GLN A 64 -8.31 7.59 -9.54
N SER A 65 -7.47 6.60 -9.86
CA SER A 65 -6.29 6.76 -10.74
C SER A 65 -6.51 6.06 -12.08
N ALA A 66 -6.11 6.72 -13.17
CA ALA A 66 -5.92 6.10 -14.48
C ALA A 66 -4.59 5.33 -14.55
N ARG A 67 -4.36 4.56 -15.62
CA ARG A 67 -3.13 3.77 -15.83
C ARG A 67 -1.86 4.63 -15.82
N ASN A 68 -1.89 5.82 -16.40
CA ASN A 68 -0.77 6.77 -16.35
C ASN A 68 -0.62 7.52 -15.01
N GLY A 69 -1.44 7.20 -13.99
CA GLY A 69 -1.42 7.89 -12.71
C GLY A 69 -2.02 9.30 -12.73
N THR A 70 -2.74 9.69 -13.79
CA THR A 70 -3.65 10.84 -13.73
C THR A 70 -4.77 10.52 -12.73
N LEU A 71 -5.00 11.42 -11.78
CA LEU A 71 -6.06 11.29 -10.78
C LEU A 71 -7.30 12.06 -11.19
N ALA A 72 -8.47 11.49 -10.94
CA ALA A 72 -9.73 12.21 -10.94
C ALA A 72 -10.39 12.07 -9.57
N GLY A 73 -10.94 13.17 -9.05
CA GLY A 73 -11.67 13.19 -7.79
C GLY A 73 -13.04 13.82 -7.97
N LEU A 74 -14.05 13.20 -7.35
CA LEU A 74 -15.37 13.79 -7.16
C LEU A 74 -15.44 14.42 -5.77
N PHE A 75 -15.88 15.67 -5.74
CA PHE A 75 -15.80 16.55 -4.58
C PHE A 75 -17.13 17.29 -4.37
N GLU A 76 -17.39 17.72 -3.14
CA GLU A 76 -18.44 18.70 -2.83
C GLU A 76 -17.79 20.08 -2.75
N GLN A 77 -18.28 21.03 -3.55
CA GLN A 77 -17.83 22.43 -3.55
C GLN A 77 -19.03 23.36 -3.74
N GLY A 78 -19.22 24.32 -2.84
CA GLY A 78 -20.37 25.22 -2.87
C GLY A 78 -21.73 24.49 -2.82
N GLY A 79 -21.80 23.35 -2.13
CA GLY A 79 -23.00 22.50 -2.06
C GLY A 79 -23.32 21.71 -3.34
N LYS A 80 -22.39 21.62 -4.29
CA LYS A 80 -22.56 20.89 -5.56
C LYS A 80 -21.48 19.83 -5.74
N THR A 81 -21.82 18.73 -6.41
CA THR A 81 -20.84 17.76 -6.90
C THR A 81 -20.02 18.36 -8.04
N VAL A 82 -18.70 18.32 -7.92
CA VAL A 82 -17.74 18.78 -8.93
C VAL A 82 -16.68 17.71 -9.19
N LEU A 83 -16.15 17.71 -10.41
CA LEU A 83 -15.01 16.89 -10.84
C LEU A 83 -13.77 17.77 -10.89
N SER A 84 -12.66 17.34 -10.30
CA SER A 84 -11.34 17.91 -10.56
C SER A 84 -10.35 16.79 -10.92
N VAL A 85 -9.37 17.13 -11.76
CA VAL A 85 -8.35 16.22 -12.27
C VAL A 85 -6.97 16.74 -11.87
N ARG A 86 -6.09 15.84 -11.43
CA ARG A 86 -4.65 16.10 -11.27
C ARG A 86 -3.92 15.26 -12.33
N PRO A 87 -3.44 15.88 -13.43
CA PRO A 87 -2.69 15.21 -14.49
C PRO A 87 -1.48 14.41 -14.00
N ALA A 88 -1.17 13.33 -14.69
CA ALA A 88 0.13 12.66 -14.61
C ALA A 88 1.28 13.68 -14.75
N GLY A 89 2.30 13.58 -13.90
CA GLY A 89 3.44 14.51 -13.83
C GLY A 89 3.16 15.81 -13.07
N SER A 90 1.90 16.10 -12.74
CA SER A 90 1.50 17.28 -11.96
C SER A 90 1.42 16.99 -10.45
N SER A 91 1.74 17.97 -9.62
CA SER A 91 1.38 18.01 -8.19
C SER A 91 0.06 18.76 -7.92
N THR A 92 -0.55 19.31 -8.96
CA THR A 92 -1.57 20.37 -8.87
C THR A 92 -2.87 19.89 -9.49
N TRP A 93 -3.97 20.07 -8.75
CA TRP A 93 -5.34 19.86 -9.20
C TRP A 93 -5.79 20.99 -10.14
N GLN A 94 -6.49 20.64 -11.21
CA GLN A 94 -7.12 21.59 -12.13
C GLN A 94 -8.37 22.22 -11.50
N SER A 95 -8.88 23.29 -12.11
CA SER A 95 -10.20 23.86 -11.79
C SER A 95 -11.27 22.78 -11.71
N ALA A 96 -12.20 22.92 -10.76
CA ALA A 96 -13.26 21.95 -10.55
C ALA A 96 -14.49 22.29 -11.42
N GLU A 97 -14.93 21.32 -12.23
CA GLU A 97 -16.04 21.46 -13.17
C GLU A 97 -17.33 20.82 -12.61
N PRO A 98 -18.53 21.35 -12.89
CA PRO A 98 -19.79 20.78 -12.39
C PRO A 98 -20.01 19.33 -12.85
N ALA A 99 -20.29 18.43 -11.90
CA ALA A 99 -20.52 17.00 -12.16
C ALA A 99 -21.75 16.46 -11.36
N PRO A 100 -22.94 17.08 -11.50
CA PRO A 100 -24.12 16.72 -10.70
C PRO A 100 -24.61 15.29 -10.98
N GLY A 101 -24.84 14.51 -9.93
CA GLY A 101 -25.31 13.11 -10.05
C GLY A 101 -24.32 12.16 -10.72
N ALA A 102 -23.07 12.57 -10.90
CA ALA A 102 -22.07 11.77 -11.58
C ALA A 102 -21.38 10.77 -10.65
N THR A 103 -21.04 9.60 -11.21
CA THR A 103 -20.27 8.54 -10.56
C THR A 103 -19.00 8.27 -11.34
N LEU A 104 -17.90 7.98 -10.64
CA LEU A 104 -16.58 7.76 -11.22
C LEU A 104 -16.24 6.26 -11.14
N HIS A 105 -15.76 5.70 -12.25
CA HIS A 105 -15.48 4.26 -12.38
C HIS A 105 -14.12 4.06 -13.05
N ARG A 106 -13.25 3.25 -12.44
CA ARG A 106 -12.05 2.72 -13.10
C ARG A 106 -12.40 1.46 -13.89
N THR A 107 -11.90 1.35 -15.12
CA THR A 107 -12.13 0.19 -16.00
C THR A 107 -10.87 -0.65 -16.21
N ASP A 108 -11.03 -1.93 -16.58
CA ASP A 108 -9.94 -2.92 -16.71
C ASP A 108 -8.90 -2.55 -17.79
N ASP A 109 -9.29 -1.74 -18.78
CA ASP A 109 -8.39 -1.12 -19.76
C ASP A 109 -7.45 -0.04 -19.19
N GLY A 110 -7.69 0.40 -17.95
CA GLY A 110 -6.93 1.42 -17.23
C GLY A 110 -7.45 2.85 -17.36
N ALA A 111 -8.63 3.04 -17.98
CA ALA A 111 -9.28 4.35 -18.09
C ALA A 111 -10.10 4.72 -16.84
N LEU A 112 -10.46 6.00 -16.75
CA LEU A 112 -11.51 6.47 -15.84
C LEU A 112 -12.74 6.90 -16.64
N THR A 113 -13.92 6.43 -16.24
CA THR A 113 -15.19 6.76 -16.86
C THR A 113 -16.10 7.44 -15.85
N LEU A 114 -16.59 8.62 -16.21
CA LEU A 114 -17.64 9.35 -15.51
C LEU A 114 -19.00 8.94 -16.10
N LEU A 115 -19.96 8.52 -15.27
CA LEU A 115 -21.32 8.16 -15.65
C LEU A 115 -22.34 9.06 -14.94
N TRP A 116 -23.34 9.58 -15.67
CA TRP A 116 -24.45 10.33 -15.09
C TRP A 116 -25.74 10.21 -15.92
N TRP A 117 -26.88 10.46 -15.28
CA TRP A 117 -28.19 10.53 -15.92
C TRP A 117 -28.64 11.99 -16.04
N GLU A 118 -28.94 12.44 -17.26
CA GLU A 118 -29.62 13.71 -17.50
C GLU A 118 -31.13 13.46 -17.63
N LYS A 119 -31.90 13.88 -16.62
CA LYS A 119 -33.36 13.88 -16.69
C LYS A 119 -33.85 14.93 -17.69
N ALA A 120 -34.80 14.56 -18.54
CA ALA A 120 -35.50 15.49 -19.40
C ALA A 120 -36.45 16.39 -18.60
N ALA A 121 -36.89 17.50 -19.21
CA ALA A 121 -37.85 18.43 -18.60
C ALA A 121 -39.25 17.80 -18.37
N ASP A 122 -39.56 16.69 -19.05
CA ASP A 122 -40.78 15.89 -18.83
C ASP A 122 -40.72 15.00 -17.56
N ALA A 123 -39.55 14.86 -16.93
CA ALA A 123 -39.27 14.01 -15.77
C ALA A 123 -39.56 12.50 -15.92
N THR A 124 -40.02 12.05 -17.10
CA THR A 124 -40.32 10.63 -17.43
C THR A 124 -39.21 9.96 -18.23
N THR A 125 -38.43 10.73 -19.00
CA THR A 125 -37.30 10.23 -19.78
C THR A 125 -35.97 10.77 -19.25
N ALA A 126 -34.91 9.99 -19.41
CA ALA A 126 -33.55 10.39 -19.10
C ALA A 126 -32.56 9.91 -20.17
N THR A 127 -31.47 10.65 -20.32
CA THR A 127 -30.34 10.30 -21.18
C THR A 127 -29.18 9.84 -20.30
N LEU A 128 -28.79 8.57 -20.43
CA LEU A 128 -27.58 8.05 -19.80
C LEU A 128 -26.38 8.56 -20.61
N ARG A 129 -25.49 9.29 -19.96
CA ARG A 129 -24.26 9.80 -20.54
C ARG A 129 -23.03 9.23 -19.86
N MET A 130 -21.93 9.28 -20.60
CA MET A 130 -20.61 9.10 -20.03
C MET A 130 -19.59 10.08 -20.62
N SER A 131 -18.52 10.33 -19.88
CA SER A 131 -17.26 10.87 -20.40
C SER A 131 -16.12 9.97 -19.93
N ARG A 132 -15.05 9.86 -20.71
CA ARG A 132 -13.94 8.95 -20.41
C ARG A 132 -12.60 9.65 -20.57
N LEU A 133 -11.79 9.59 -19.51
CA LEU A 133 -10.38 9.90 -19.52
C LEU A 133 -9.65 8.61 -19.93
N ALA A 134 -9.10 8.60 -21.14
CA ALA A 134 -8.42 7.43 -21.69
C ALA A 134 -7.19 7.05 -20.84
N PRO A 135 -6.71 5.79 -20.86
CA PRO A 135 -5.76 5.28 -19.86
C PRO A 135 -4.45 6.08 -19.75
N ASP A 136 -4.04 6.71 -20.86
CA ASP A 136 -2.81 7.48 -20.98
C ASP A 136 -3.05 8.99 -21.17
N ALA A 137 -4.30 9.45 -21.11
CA ALA A 137 -4.68 10.86 -21.22
C ALA A 137 -4.64 11.59 -19.88
N THR A 138 -4.58 12.92 -19.93
CA THR A 138 -4.52 13.83 -18.76
C THR A 138 -5.81 14.62 -18.51
N ALA A 139 -6.85 14.39 -19.33
CA ALA A 139 -8.15 15.05 -19.25
C ALA A 139 -9.28 14.13 -19.74
N PHE A 140 -10.52 14.43 -19.36
CA PHE A 140 -11.71 13.74 -19.84
C PHE A 140 -12.07 14.16 -21.27
N GLY A 141 -12.53 13.20 -22.08
CA GLY A 141 -13.04 13.47 -23.43
C GLY A 141 -14.45 14.12 -23.44
N PRO A 142 -14.98 14.46 -24.62
CA PRO A 142 -16.35 14.97 -24.75
C PRO A 142 -17.40 13.96 -24.26
N ALA A 143 -18.51 14.46 -23.71
CA ALA A 143 -19.61 13.65 -23.23
C ALA A 143 -20.31 12.89 -24.38
N GLN A 144 -20.42 11.57 -24.25
CA GLN A 144 -21.09 10.67 -25.18
C GLN A 144 -22.46 10.27 -24.63
N VAL A 145 -23.47 10.16 -25.49
CA VAL A 145 -24.73 9.49 -25.15
C VAL A 145 -24.50 7.98 -25.19
N VAL A 146 -24.94 7.29 -24.15
CA VAL A 146 -24.88 5.82 -24.01
C VAL A 146 -26.25 5.23 -24.36
N ALA A 147 -27.31 5.74 -23.74
CA ALA A 147 -28.69 5.31 -23.96
C ALA A 147 -29.69 6.44 -23.68
N LYS A 148 -30.94 6.25 -24.10
CA LYS A 148 -32.12 7.01 -23.66
C LYS A 148 -33.18 6.04 -23.18
N GLY A 149 -33.91 6.39 -22.12
CA GLY A 149 -34.98 5.56 -21.58
C GLY A 149 -35.40 6.01 -20.18
N THR A 150 -36.05 5.12 -19.44
CA THR A 150 -36.31 5.28 -18.00
C THR A 150 -34.98 5.41 -17.25
N SER A 151 -34.90 6.38 -16.33
CA SER A 151 -33.70 6.57 -15.50
C SER A 151 -33.51 5.37 -14.58
N ALA A 152 -32.25 5.05 -14.25
CA ALA A 152 -31.99 4.44 -12.96
C ALA A 152 -32.34 5.47 -11.86
N THR A 153 -33.08 5.07 -10.84
CA THR A 153 -33.40 5.92 -9.67
C THR A 153 -32.22 6.01 -8.71
N ASP A 154 -32.27 6.97 -7.77
CA ASP A 154 -31.41 6.86 -6.58
C ASP A 154 -31.78 5.57 -5.83
N GLY A 155 -30.77 4.82 -5.40
CA GLY A 155 -30.97 3.48 -4.86
C GLY A 155 -31.64 3.52 -3.49
N TYR A 156 -32.51 2.56 -3.19
CA TYR A 156 -33.22 2.49 -1.91
C TYR A 156 -32.27 2.51 -0.69
N TYR A 157 -31.03 2.02 -0.86
CA TYR A 157 -29.94 2.18 0.10
C TYR A 157 -28.86 3.12 -0.47
N ARG A 158 -28.37 4.04 0.36
CA ARG A 158 -27.26 4.93 0.00
C ARG A 158 -26.04 4.12 -0.47
N GLY A 159 -25.57 4.40 -1.68
CA GLY A 159 -24.40 3.73 -2.27
C GLY A 159 -24.70 2.47 -3.09
N THR A 160 -25.97 2.04 -3.20
CA THR A 160 -26.38 1.01 -4.16
C THR A 160 -25.92 1.39 -5.57
N ARG A 161 -25.19 0.49 -6.25
CA ARG A 161 -24.84 0.69 -7.66
C ARG A 161 -26.05 0.34 -8.53
N VAL A 162 -26.76 1.36 -9.00
CA VAL A 162 -27.89 1.24 -9.95
C VAL A 162 -27.45 1.30 -11.42
N THR A 163 -26.19 1.66 -11.68
CA THR A 163 -25.58 1.70 -13.02
C THR A 163 -24.10 1.33 -12.90
N ALA A 164 -23.59 0.53 -13.84
CA ALA A 164 -22.21 0.06 -13.88
C ALA A 164 -21.65 0.11 -15.31
N VAL A 165 -20.37 0.49 -15.45
CA VAL A 165 -19.61 0.41 -16.71
C VAL A 165 -18.42 -0.52 -16.52
N ALA A 166 -18.10 -1.28 -17.57
CA ALA A 166 -16.83 -1.98 -17.68
C ALA A 166 -16.26 -1.81 -19.09
N ALA A 167 -14.93 -1.77 -19.19
CA ALA A 167 -14.21 -1.73 -20.46
C ALA A 167 -12.92 -2.53 -20.34
N GLY A 168 -12.73 -3.49 -21.26
CA GLY A 168 -11.60 -4.42 -21.25
C GLY A 168 -10.46 -3.95 -22.14
N THR A 169 -9.27 -4.52 -21.92
CA THR A 169 -8.04 -4.20 -22.66
C THR A 169 -8.12 -4.43 -24.18
N THR A 170 -9.10 -5.20 -24.65
CA THR A 170 -9.44 -5.38 -26.08
C THR A 170 -10.20 -4.20 -26.70
N GLY A 171 -10.61 -3.22 -25.89
CA GLY A 171 -11.44 -2.09 -26.30
C GLY A 171 -12.95 -2.32 -26.17
N ARG A 172 -13.41 -3.57 -25.97
CA ARG A 172 -14.83 -3.89 -25.73
C ARG A 172 -15.33 -3.17 -24.47
N GLN A 173 -16.47 -2.50 -24.57
CA GLN A 173 -17.11 -1.79 -23.46
C GLN A 173 -18.56 -2.23 -23.31
N ALA A 174 -19.06 -2.21 -22.08
CA ALA A 174 -20.46 -2.44 -21.77
C ALA A 174 -20.91 -1.52 -20.63
N VAL A 175 -22.17 -1.09 -20.67
CA VAL A 175 -22.83 -0.35 -19.60
C VAL A 175 -24.15 -1.04 -19.27
N ALA A 176 -24.38 -1.33 -18.00
CA ALA A 176 -25.61 -1.92 -17.50
C ALA A 176 -26.26 -1.03 -16.45
N TRP A 177 -27.60 -1.04 -16.37
CA TRP A 177 -28.36 -0.36 -15.33
C TRP A 177 -29.61 -1.14 -14.94
N MET A 178 -30.12 -0.82 -13.76
CA MET A 178 -31.47 -1.21 -13.31
C MET A 178 -32.38 0.01 -13.47
N ASP A 179 -33.51 -0.13 -14.17
CA ASP A 179 -34.50 0.95 -14.32
C ASP A 179 -35.55 0.96 -13.20
N GLN A 180 -36.43 1.97 -13.20
CA GLN A 180 -37.53 2.10 -12.23
C GLN A 180 -38.58 0.98 -12.32
N ASP A 181 -38.67 0.29 -13.45
CA ASP A 181 -39.56 -0.86 -13.66
C ASP A 181 -38.84 -2.18 -13.29
N HIS A 182 -37.75 -2.09 -12.52
CA HIS A 182 -36.91 -3.18 -12.06
C HIS A 182 -36.28 -4.04 -13.18
N ARG A 183 -36.07 -3.48 -14.38
CA ARG A 183 -35.44 -4.20 -15.50
C ARG A 183 -33.92 -4.00 -15.55
N LEU A 184 -33.18 -5.10 -15.58
CA LEU A 184 -31.76 -5.10 -15.91
C LEU A 184 -31.59 -4.89 -17.42
N THR A 185 -31.01 -3.76 -17.81
CA THR A 185 -30.74 -3.43 -19.21
C THR A 185 -29.24 -3.26 -19.45
N VAL A 186 -28.75 -3.70 -20.62
CA VAL A 186 -27.35 -3.55 -21.05
C VAL A 186 -27.25 -2.89 -22.44
N VAL A 187 -26.18 -2.13 -22.66
CA VAL A 187 -25.65 -1.80 -23.99
C VAL A 187 -24.18 -2.19 -24.11
N GLU A 188 -23.75 -2.57 -25.31
CA GLU A 188 -22.40 -3.04 -25.61
C GLU A 188 -21.80 -2.28 -26.80
N ARG A 189 -20.46 -2.20 -26.87
CA ARG A 189 -19.73 -1.81 -28.08
C ARG A 189 -18.35 -2.45 -28.17
N SER A 190 -17.83 -2.59 -29.40
CA SER A 190 -16.54 -3.24 -29.69
C SER A 190 -15.30 -2.39 -29.43
N GLY A 191 -15.44 -1.06 -29.31
CA GLY A 191 -14.31 -0.14 -29.12
C GLY A 191 -14.72 1.22 -28.52
N PRO A 192 -13.78 2.03 -28.02
CA PRO A 192 -14.08 3.34 -27.40
C PRO A 192 -14.70 4.40 -28.33
N THR A 193 -14.67 4.17 -29.64
CA THR A 193 -15.30 4.98 -30.69
C THR A 193 -16.44 4.25 -31.42
N GLY A 194 -16.74 3.01 -31.03
CA GLY A 194 -17.81 2.22 -31.62
C GLY A 194 -19.20 2.78 -31.26
N THR A 195 -20.16 2.55 -32.15
CA THR A 195 -21.58 2.76 -31.89
C THR A 195 -22.05 1.79 -30.79
N TRP A 196 -22.87 2.29 -29.86
CA TRP A 196 -23.56 1.44 -28.89
C TRP A 196 -24.59 0.55 -29.56
N SER A 197 -24.76 -0.68 -29.06
CA SER A 197 -25.91 -1.52 -29.39
C SER A 197 -27.22 -0.84 -29.00
N ALA A 198 -28.33 -1.32 -29.55
CA ALA A 198 -29.63 -1.08 -28.93
C ALA A 198 -29.61 -1.59 -27.47
N PRO A 199 -30.37 -0.96 -26.55
CA PRO A 199 -30.58 -1.49 -25.21
C PRO A 199 -31.22 -2.89 -25.25
N VAL A 200 -30.65 -3.83 -24.50
CA VAL A 200 -31.18 -5.19 -24.35
C VAL A 200 -31.54 -5.42 -22.88
N VAL A 201 -32.82 -5.67 -22.61
CA VAL A 201 -33.26 -6.16 -21.29
C VAL A 201 -32.80 -7.61 -21.15
N LEU A 202 -32.07 -7.91 -20.09
CA LEU A 202 -31.52 -9.25 -19.81
C LEU A 202 -32.34 -10.01 -18.76
N ASP A 203 -32.87 -9.29 -17.76
CA ASP A 203 -33.61 -9.86 -16.63
C ASP A 203 -34.41 -8.77 -15.88
N ARG A 204 -35.10 -9.12 -14.79
CA ARG A 204 -35.77 -8.18 -13.87
C ARG A 204 -35.71 -8.66 -12.41
N LEU A 205 -35.75 -7.75 -11.43
CA LEU A 205 -36.03 -8.17 -10.04
C LEU A 205 -37.41 -8.89 -10.00
N PRO A 206 -37.62 -9.84 -9.07
CA PRO A 206 -38.93 -10.46 -8.90
C PRO A 206 -40.00 -9.45 -8.49
N GLU A 207 -41.26 -9.83 -8.70
CA GLU A 207 -42.39 -9.06 -8.18
C GLU A 207 -42.42 -9.09 -6.64
N PRO A 208 -43.04 -8.08 -6.00
CA PRO A 208 -43.17 -8.04 -4.54
C PRO A 208 -43.86 -9.29 -3.98
N ILE A 209 -43.38 -9.76 -2.82
CA ILE A 209 -43.98 -10.89 -2.12
C ILE A 209 -45.22 -10.37 -1.38
N VAL A 210 -46.39 -10.51 -2.01
CA VAL A 210 -47.68 -10.16 -1.41
C VAL A 210 -48.13 -11.26 -0.46
N ARG A 211 -48.41 -10.90 0.80
CA ARG A 211 -49.02 -11.74 1.82
C ARG A 211 -50.35 -11.12 2.30
N PRO A 212 -51.20 -11.84 3.06
CA PRO A 212 -52.48 -11.31 3.55
C PRO A 212 -52.32 -10.16 4.55
N ASP A 213 -51.18 -10.09 5.21
CA ASP A 213 -50.78 -9.08 6.19
C ASP A 213 -49.99 -7.94 5.57
N ASN A 214 -49.00 -8.24 4.70
CA ASN A 214 -47.98 -7.29 4.27
C ASN A 214 -47.48 -7.52 2.83
N VAL A 215 -46.77 -6.51 2.29
CA VAL A 215 -46.03 -6.60 1.02
C VAL A 215 -44.54 -6.45 1.30
N TYR A 216 -43.72 -7.27 0.63
CA TYR A 216 -42.26 -7.17 0.68
C TYR A 216 -41.71 -6.90 -0.72
N ASP A 217 -41.29 -5.67 -0.97
CA ASP A 217 -40.76 -5.21 -2.26
C ASP A 217 -39.29 -5.62 -2.44
N TYR A 218 -38.90 -6.02 -3.65
CA TYR A 218 -37.50 -6.30 -3.95
C TYR A 218 -36.70 -5.02 -4.21
N HIS A 219 -35.54 -4.90 -3.57
CA HIS A 219 -34.65 -3.75 -3.71
C HIS A 219 -33.26 -4.17 -4.19
N LEU A 220 -32.69 -3.43 -5.14
CA LEU A 220 -31.33 -3.67 -5.61
C LEU A 220 -30.30 -3.36 -4.51
N ARG A 221 -29.38 -4.29 -4.28
CA ARG A 221 -28.17 -4.08 -3.45
C ARG A 221 -26.94 -3.86 -4.32
N ASP A 222 -26.78 -4.68 -5.36
CA ASP A 222 -25.60 -4.65 -6.25
C ASP A 222 -25.97 -4.80 -7.73
N LEU A 223 -25.31 -4.00 -8.56
CA LEU A 223 -25.08 -4.26 -9.98
C LEU A 223 -23.58 -4.12 -10.26
N ARG A 224 -22.97 -5.19 -10.77
CA ARG A 224 -21.54 -5.30 -11.05
C ARG A 224 -21.31 -5.88 -12.44
N LEU A 225 -20.35 -5.32 -13.16
CA LEU A 225 -20.04 -5.62 -14.55
C LEU A 225 -18.51 -5.64 -14.72
N ALA A 226 -17.97 -6.60 -15.47
CA ALA A 226 -16.54 -6.75 -15.72
C ALA A 226 -16.28 -7.21 -17.17
N VAL A 227 -15.13 -6.83 -17.74
CA VAL A 227 -14.69 -7.33 -19.06
C VAL A 227 -13.39 -8.12 -18.88
N ALA A 228 -13.47 -9.44 -19.02
CA ALA A 228 -12.29 -10.29 -18.95
C ALA A 228 -11.30 -10.00 -20.09
N LYS A 229 -10.05 -10.41 -19.91
CA LYS A 229 -8.93 -10.16 -20.84
C LYS A 229 -9.10 -10.79 -22.23
N ASP A 230 -9.91 -11.85 -22.34
CA ASP A 230 -10.34 -12.48 -23.59
C ASP A 230 -11.50 -11.72 -24.28
N GLY A 231 -12.06 -10.69 -23.62
CA GLY A 231 -13.20 -9.92 -24.07
C GLY A 231 -14.55 -10.49 -23.62
N ALA A 232 -14.64 -11.53 -22.80
CA ALA A 232 -15.90 -11.98 -22.23
C ALA A 232 -16.48 -10.93 -21.26
N LEU A 233 -17.81 -10.80 -21.21
CA LEU A 233 -18.52 -9.96 -20.23
C LEU A 233 -19.06 -10.84 -19.10
N GLY A 234 -18.88 -10.40 -17.86
CA GLY A 234 -19.49 -11.00 -16.67
C GLY A 234 -20.32 -9.96 -15.93
N LEU A 235 -21.55 -10.31 -15.56
CA LEU A 235 -22.50 -9.42 -14.90
C LEU A 235 -23.11 -10.15 -13.70
N ILE A 236 -22.97 -9.57 -12.50
CA ILE A 236 -23.70 -9.99 -11.29
C ILE A 236 -24.65 -8.87 -10.92
N TRP A 237 -25.89 -9.22 -10.61
CA TRP A 237 -26.88 -8.29 -10.12
C TRP A 237 -27.77 -8.97 -9.07
N GLY A 238 -28.32 -8.19 -8.15
CA GLY A 238 -29.26 -8.72 -7.17
C GLY A 238 -29.50 -7.84 -5.94
N GLY A 239 -30.29 -8.40 -5.04
CA GLY A 239 -30.64 -7.82 -3.75
C GLY A 239 -31.55 -8.75 -2.96
N ASP A 240 -32.47 -8.15 -2.21
CA ASP A 240 -33.36 -8.81 -1.26
C ASP A 240 -34.76 -8.18 -1.27
N SER A 241 -35.77 -8.94 -0.86
CA SER A 241 -37.08 -8.39 -0.51
C SER A 241 -37.00 -7.65 0.84
N TYR A 242 -37.79 -6.59 1.03
CA TYR A 242 -37.85 -5.82 2.27
C TYR A 242 -39.27 -5.31 2.58
N TYR A 243 -39.62 -5.17 3.87
CA TYR A 243 -40.94 -4.70 4.30
C TYR A 243 -41.07 -3.17 4.12
N THR A 244 -42.12 -2.72 3.44
CA THR A 244 -42.33 -1.31 3.06
C THR A 244 -43.47 -0.61 3.80
N GLY A 245 -44.04 -1.24 4.83
CA GLY A 245 -45.16 -0.70 5.62
C GLY A 245 -44.77 0.17 6.83
N ASP A 246 -45.54 0.05 7.91
CA ASP A 246 -45.62 0.99 9.04
C ASP A 246 -44.41 1.04 10.00
N GLY A 247 -43.38 0.22 9.75
CA GLY A 247 -42.14 0.19 10.53
C GLY A 247 -42.02 -0.94 11.56
N VAL A 248 -43.03 -1.81 11.70
CA VAL A 248 -42.92 -3.06 12.49
C VAL A 248 -43.09 -4.28 11.58
N ASP A 249 -41.99 -4.88 11.17
CA ASP A 249 -41.96 -6.14 10.41
C ASP A 249 -42.41 -7.33 11.29
N PRO A 250 -43.50 -8.05 10.94
CA PRO A 250 -43.97 -9.19 11.73
C PRO A 250 -43.39 -10.54 11.29
N ASP A 251 -42.68 -10.64 10.15
CA ASP A 251 -41.99 -11.88 9.75
C ASP A 251 -40.63 -11.61 9.07
N PRO A 252 -39.55 -11.44 9.85
CA PRO A 252 -38.19 -11.34 9.32
C PRO A 252 -37.66 -12.63 8.66
N THR A 253 -38.47 -13.70 8.54
CA THR A 253 -38.16 -14.86 7.67
C THR A 253 -38.73 -14.72 6.26
N ALA A 254 -39.52 -13.67 5.98
CA ALA A 254 -40.02 -13.32 4.66
C ALA A 254 -38.95 -12.77 3.70
N TYR A 255 -37.80 -12.32 4.23
CA TYR A 255 -36.70 -11.77 3.46
C TYR A 255 -36.01 -12.83 2.58
N GLN A 256 -36.18 -12.70 1.26
CA GLN A 256 -35.61 -13.59 0.26
C GLN A 256 -34.51 -12.87 -0.52
N TRP A 257 -33.36 -13.53 -0.68
CA TRP A 257 -32.24 -13.03 -1.48
C TRP A 257 -32.38 -13.48 -2.94
N HIS A 258 -32.26 -12.54 -3.87
CA HIS A 258 -32.28 -12.80 -5.30
C HIS A 258 -31.02 -12.24 -5.95
N TYR A 259 -30.08 -13.11 -6.32
CA TYR A 259 -28.86 -12.76 -7.05
C TYR A 259 -28.65 -13.69 -8.24
N LYS A 260 -28.35 -13.14 -9.41
CA LYS A 260 -28.06 -13.91 -10.62
C LYS A 260 -26.75 -13.47 -11.26
N TYR A 261 -26.08 -14.44 -11.87
CA TYR A 261 -24.92 -14.26 -12.74
C TYR A 261 -25.31 -14.48 -14.20
N LEU A 262 -24.92 -13.53 -15.05
CA LEU A 262 -25.00 -13.62 -16.50
C LEU A 262 -23.61 -13.45 -17.10
N GLU A 263 -23.35 -14.15 -18.20
CA GLU A 263 -22.07 -14.12 -18.90
C GLU A 263 -22.30 -14.03 -20.41
N LYS A 264 -21.48 -13.25 -21.12
CA LYS A 264 -21.41 -13.26 -22.58
C LYS A 264 -19.97 -13.61 -22.98
N PRO A 265 -19.71 -14.88 -23.33
CA PRO A 265 -18.37 -15.33 -23.71
C PRO A 265 -17.74 -14.50 -24.84
N ALA A 266 -16.42 -14.56 -24.95
CA ALA A 266 -15.69 -13.92 -26.03
C ALA A 266 -16.22 -14.39 -27.40
N GLY A 267 -16.57 -13.43 -28.28
CA GLY A 267 -17.14 -13.72 -29.60
C GLY A 267 -18.61 -14.20 -29.63
N ALA A 268 -19.26 -14.47 -28.49
CA ALA A 268 -20.64 -14.94 -28.46
C ALA A 268 -21.64 -13.82 -28.83
N ALA A 269 -22.64 -14.16 -29.65
CA ALA A 269 -23.71 -13.25 -30.03
C ALA A 269 -24.66 -12.92 -28.86
N SER A 270 -24.98 -13.92 -28.03
CA SER A 270 -25.97 -13.85 -26.95
C SER A 270 -25.34 -14.01 -25.57
N TRP A 271 -26.02 -13.47 -24.56
CA TRP A 271 -25.75 -13.75 -23.14
C TRP A 271 -26.24 -15.16 -22.77
N THR A 272 -25.62 -15.78 -21.75
CA THR A 272 -26.18 -16.96 -21.08
C THR A 272 -27.46 -16.59 -20.33
N ALA A 273 -28.37 -17.55 -20.15
CA ALA A 273 -29.47 -17.40 -19.22
C ALA A 273 -28.98 -17.00 -17.80
N PRO A 274 -29.77 -16.22 -17.05
CA PRO A 274 -29.53 -15.94 -15.64
C PRO A 274 -29.40 -17.24 -14.84
N ARG A 275 -28.35 -17.34 -14.02
CA ARG A 275 -28.13 -18.50 -13.14
C ARG A 275 -27.70 -18.09 -11.75
N ASP A 276 -28.11 -18.87 -10.76
CA ASP A 276 -27.65 -18.76 -9.39
C ASP A 276 -26.15 -19.07 -9.29
N LEU A 277 -25.48 -18.47 -8.31
CA LEU A 277 -24.04 -18.56 -8.14
C LEU A 277 -23.69 -18.92 -6.69
N PRO A 278 -23.60 -20.22 -6.33
CA PRO A 278 -23.42 -20.68 -4.94
C PRO A 278 -22.20 -20.10 -4.22
N GLN A 279 -21.17 -19.69 -4.96
CA GLN A 279 -19.97 -19.01 -4.46
C GLN A 279 -20.27 -17.68 -3.73
N LEU A 280 -21.47 -17.10 -3.91
CA LEU A 280 -21.88 -15.88 -3.22
C LEU A 280 -22.36 -16.11 -1.77
N GLY A 281 -22.74 -17.33 -1.42
CA GLY A 281 -23.33 -17.69 -0.11
C GLY A 281 -24.83 -17.34 0.01
N GLU A 282 -25.42 -17.61 1.18
CA GLU A 282 -26.87 -17.52 1.43
C GLU A 282 -27.42 -16.10 1.57
N LYS A 283 -26.59 -15.14 2.02
CA LYS A 283 -26.96 -13.72 2.22
C LYS A 283 -25.98 -12.81 1.48
N PRO A 284 -25.96 -12.88 0.14
CA PRO A 284 -24.95 -12.22 -0.68
C PRO A 284 -25.18 -10.71 -0.70
N ARG A 285 -24.45 -9.97 0.12
CA ARG A 285 -24.47 -8.51 0.15
C ARG A 285 -23.10 -7.94 -0.18
N LEU A 286 -23.08 -6.78 -0.82
CA LEU A 286 -21.88 -5.99 -1.06
C LEU A 286 -20.85 -6.81 -1.88
N VAL A 287 -21.31 -7.28 -3.04
CA VAL A 287 -20.54 -8.18 -3.93
C VAL A 287 -19.56 -7.37 -4.78
N THR A 288 -18.29 -7.78 -4.79
CA THR A 288 -17.28 -7.34 -5.76
C THR A 288 -17.19 -8.37 -6.90
N LEU A 289 -17.20 -7.91 -8.14
CA LEU A 289 -16.88 -8.68 -9.35
C LEU A 289 -15.83 -7.89 -10.14
N ALA A 290 -14.78 -8.55 -10.62
CA ALA A 290 -13.73 -7.95 -11.43
C ALA A 290 -13.18 -8.92 -12.48
N ALA A 291 -12.50 -8.39 -13.51
CA ALA A 291 -11.63 -9.20 -14.34
C ALA A 291 -10.39 -9.66 -13.53
N HIS A 292 -9.74 -10.72 -14.00
CA HIS A 292 -8.45 -11.17 -13.46
C HIS A 292 -7.34 -10.91 -14.50
N PRO A 293 -6.15 -10.37 -14.14
CA PRO A 293 -5.10 -9.99 -15.11
C PRO A 293 -4.47 -11.20 -15.84
N GLN A 294 -4.55 -12.40 -15.24
CA GLN A 294 -4.22 -13.68 -15.87
C GLN A 294 -5.35 -14.25 -16.76
N GLY A 295 -6.46 -13.53 -16.94
CA GLY A 295 -7.64 -13.96 -17.70
C GLY A 295 -8.78 -14.53 -16.85
N GLY A 296 -10.00 -14.36 -17.34
CA GLY A 296 -11.23 -14.75 -16.63
C GLY A 296 -11.71 -13.71 -15.60
N PHE A 297 -12.53 -14.16 -14.66
CA PHE A 297 -13.18 -13.35 -13.63
C PHE A 297 -12.81 -13.77 -12.21
N GLN A 298 -13.06 -12.87 -11.27
CA GLN A 298 -12.97 -13.11 -9.83
C GLN A 298 -14.10 -12.36 -9.12
N LEU A 299 -14.55 -12.90 -7.99
CA LEU A 299 -15.55 -12.27 -7.13
C LEU A 299 -15.16 -12.34 -5.66
N LEU A 300 -15.78 -11.46 -4.86
CA LEU A 300 -15.79 -11.53 -3.40
C LEU A 300 -17.20 -11.14 -2.90
N SER A 301 -17.84 -12.01 -2.13
CA SER A 301 -19.14 -11.76 -1.48
C SER A 301 -19.03 -12.04 0.01
N PHE A 302 -19.32 -11.04 0.86
CA PHE A 302 -19.04 -11.04 2.30
C PHE A 302 -17.57 -11.34 2.63
N ASN A 303 -17.19 -12.62 2.73
CA ASN A 303 -15.80 -13.10 2.88
C ASN A 303 -15.41 -14.23 1.90
N ASN A 304 -16.33 -14.66 1.04
CA ASN A 304 -16.15 -15.75 0.08
C ASN A 304 -15.55 -15.22 -1.23
N TYR A 305 -14.28 -15.55 -1.49
CA TYR A 305 -13.63 -15.32 -2.76
C TYR A 305 -13.88 -16.50 -3.72
N ALA A 306 -14.07 -16.23 -5.00
CA ALA A 306 -14.01 -17.27 -6.02
C ALA A 306 -13.39 -16.75 -7.34
N ARG A 307 -12.79 -17.66 -8.11
CA ARG A 307 -12.14 -17.36 -9.39
C ARG A 307 -12.71 -18.26 -10.49
N LYS A 308 -12.96 -17.68 -11.67
CA LYS A 308 -13.33 -18.38 -12.90
C LYS A 308 -12.25 -18.12 -13.94
N PRO A 309 -11.38 -19.10 -14.26
CA PRO A 309 -10.35 -18.94 -15.31
C PRO A 309 -10.97 -18.57 -16.67
N ALA A 310 -10.17 -17.94 -17.54
CA ALA A 310 -10.56 -17.73 -18.94
C ALA A 310 -10.96 -19.05 -19.61
N GLY A 311 -12.05 -19.03 -20.39
CA GLY A 311 -12.59 -20.22 -21.06
C GLY A 311 -13.18 -21.32 -20.17
N ALA A 312 -13.09 -21.24 -18.84
CA ALA A 312 -13.69 -22.24 -17.95
C ALA A 312 -15.23 -22.15 -17.98
N ALA A 313 -15.92 -23.29 -18.03
CA ALA A 313 -17.39 -23.32 -17.98
C ALA A 313 -17.93 -22.88 -16.60
N ASN A 314 -17.32 -23.37 -15.53
CA ASN A 314 -17.75 -23.17 -14.14
C ASN A 314 -16.79 -22.27 -13.36
N TRP A 315 -17.31 -21.66 -12.29
CA TRP A 315 -16.52 -21.03 -11.25
C TRP A 315 -15.82 -22.09 -10.38
N GLY A 316 -14.66 -21.76 -9.81
CA GLY A 316 -14.02 -22.58 -8.78
C GLY A 316 -14.83 -22.64 -7.47
N PRO A 317 -14.38 -23.43 -6.48
CA PRO A 317 -14.96 -23.38 -5.13
C PRO A 317 -14.79 -22.00 -4.50
N ALA A 318 -15.60 -21.70 -3.48
CA ALA A 318 -15.40 -20.54 -2.64
C ALA A 318 -14.24 -20.77 -1.67
N GLU A 319 -13.32 -19.81 -1.58
CA GLU A 319 -12.26 -19.73 -0.59
C GLU A 319 -12.62 -18.65 0.44
N SER A 320 -12.57 -18.97 1.73
CA SER A 320 -12.73 -17.95 2.78
C SER A 320 -11.46 -17.09 2.86
N THR A 321 -11.60 -15.78 2.67
CA THR A 321 -10.51 -14.82 2.76
C THR A 321 -10.12 -14.46 4.20
N GLY A 322 -11.01 -14.73 5.17
CA GLY A 322 -10.92 -14.18 6.53
C GLY A 322 -11.17 -12.66 6.64
N ILE A 323 -11.48 -11.99 5.52
CA ILE A 323 -11.76 -10.56 5.37
C ILE A 323 -13.25 -10.38 5.09
N TYR A 324 -13.91 -9.47 5.81
CA TYR A 324 -15.36 -9.30 5.74
C TYR A 324 -15.74 -7.95 5.12
N ALA A 325 -16.75 -7.94 4.25
CA ALA A 325 -17.50 -6.72 3.94
C ALA A 325 -18.14 -6.15 5.22
N ASN A 326 -18.14 -4.82 5.34
CA ASN A 326 -18.60 -4.12 6.55
C ASN A 326 -20.11 -3.82 6.49
N GLY A 327 -20.56 -2.72 7.09
CA GLY A 327 -21.98 -2.36 7.14
C GLY A 327 -22.48 -1.80 5.80
N SER A 328 -21.69 -0.92 5.19
CA SER A 328 -22.10 -0.10 4.04
C SER A 328 -21.21 -0.22 2.79
N GLN A 329 -20.13 -1.00 2.83
CA GLN A 329 -19.16 -1.14 1.73
C GLN A 329 -18.69 -2.59 1.50
N PRO A 330 -18.47 -2.98 0.22
CA PRO A 330 -17.88 -4.27 -0.11
C PRO A 330 -16.45 -4.35 0.39
N ALA A 331 -15.97 -5.58 0.63
CA ALA A 331 -14.53 -5.81 0.68
C ALA A 331 -13.93 -5.60 -0.73
N GLU A 332 -12.84 -4.83 -0.79
CA GLU A 332 -12.15 -4.49 -2.03
C GLU A 332 -11.25 -5.66 -2.47
N LEU A 333 -11.19 -5.94 -3.78
CA LEU A 333 -10.20 -6.84 -4.38
C LEU A 333 -9.18 -6.03 -5.18
N LEU A 334 -7.90 -6.16 -4.85
CA LEU A 334 -6.80 -5.55 -5.60
C LEU A 334 -5.86 -6.63 -6.10
N THR A 335 -5.83 -6.87 -7.41
CA THR A 335 -4.94 -7.86 -8.02
C THR A 335 -3.71 -7.21 -8.63
N ALA A 336 -2.52 -7.67 -8.23
CA ALA A 336 -1.26 -7.23 -8.83
C ALA A 336 -1.02 -7.86 -10.22
N PRO A 337 -0.14 -7.31 -11.08
CA PRO A 337 0.06 -7.81 -12.44
C PRO A 337 0.54 -9.27 -12.54
N ASN A 338 1.23 -9.78 -11.52
CA ASN A 338 1.61 -11.19 -11.40
C ASN A 338 0.42 -12.13 -11.12
N GLY A 339 -0.69 -11.60 -10.62
CA GLY A 339 -1.90 -12.33 -10.23
C GLY A 339 -2.12 -12.46 -8.72
N ASP A 340 -1.28 -11.87 -7.86
CA ASP A 340 -1.53 -11.87 -6.42
C ASP A 340 -2.77 -11.05 -6.08
N VAL A 341 -3.72 -11.64 -5.37
CA VAL A 341 -4.99 -11.00 -5.01
C VAL A 341 -4.93 -10.61 -3.54
N THR A 342 -5.10 -9.33 -3.22
CA THR A 342 -5.29 -8.86 -1.84
C THR A 342 -6.73 -8.44 -1.64
N ALA A 343 -7.35 -8.95 -0.58
CA ALA A 343 -8.66 -8.55 -0.11
C ALA A 343 -8.49 -7.53 1.03
N VAL A 344 -9.26 -6.45 1.00
CA VAL A 344 -9.25 -5.37 2.00
C VAL A 344 -10.66 -5.19 2.53
N GLY A 345 -10.83 -5.22 3.85
CA GLY A 345 -12.15 -5.20 4.48
C GLY A 345 -12.05 -5.05 5.99
N SER A 346 -13.05 -5.52 6.73
CA SER A 346 -13.00 -5.64 8.18
C SER A 346 -12.41 -6.98 8.63
N GLY A 347 -11.61 -6.95 9.68
CA GLY A 347 -11.19 -8.10 10.49
C GLY A 347 -12.00 -8.18 11.79
N ALA A 348 -11.37 -8.68 12.86
CA ALA A 348 -12.05 -8.84 14.16
C ALA A 348 -12.07 -7.58 15.04
N SER A 349 -11.23 -6.57 14.73
CA SER A 349 -10.95 -5.42 15.62
C SER A 349 -10.83 -4.07 14.90
N GLY A 350 -11.10 -4.03 13.59
CA GLY A 350 -10.86 -2.90 12.71
C GLY A 350 -10.69 -3.36 11.26
N PRO A 351 -10.04 -2.57 10.38
CA PRO A 351 -9.74 -2.97 9.03
C PRO A 351 -8.70 -4.11 9.02
N ALA A 352 -8.72 -4.94 7.99
CA ALA A 352 -7.79 -6.04 7.83
C ALA A 352 -7.54 -6.35 6.36
N VAL A 353 -6.43 -7.05 6.13
CA VAL A 353 -5.93 -7.41 4.81
C VAL A 353 -5.44 -8.84 4.78
N ALA A 354 -5.83 -9.59 3.75
CA ALA A 354 -5.34 -10.93 3.47
C ALA A 354 -4.89 -10.98 2.01
N THR A 355 -3.85 -11.77 1.70
CA THR A 355 -3.33 -11.89 0.33
C THR A 355 -3.24 -13.35 -0.08
N ARG A 356 -3.80 -13.65 -1.25
CA ARG A 356 -3.65 -14.91 -1.97
C ARG A 356 -2.54 -14.75 -3.00
N LEU A 357 -1.43 -15.44 -2.80
CA LEU A 357 -0.34 -15.43 -3.77
C LEU A 357 -0.69 -16.27 -5.01
N ALA A 358 -0.28 -15.83 -6.20
CA ALA A 358 -0.53 -16.51 -7.47
C ALA A 358 0.15 -17.89 -7.55
N ALA A 359 1.29 -18.05 -6.89
CA ALA A 359 2.00 -19.32 -6.72
C ALA A 359 1.52 -20.12 -5.48
N GLY A 360 0.58 -19.58 -4.70
CA GLY A 360 0.08 -20.18 -3.46
C GLY A 360 -1.19 -21.01 -3.63
N SER A 361 -1.38 -21.99 -2.74
CA SER A 361 -2.57 -22.84 -2.70
C SER A 361 -3.82 -22.21 -2.06
N GLY A 362 -3.68 -21.03 -1.44
CA GLY A 362 -4.77 -20.34 -0.75
C GLY A 362 -4.36 -18.97 -0.22
N TRP A 363 -5.13 -18.46 0.76
CA TRP A 363 -4.92 -17.17 1.40
C TRP A 363 -3.86 -17.25 2.52
N ASN A 364 -2.96 -16.29 2.57
CA ASN A 364 -2.06 -16.09 3.71
C ASN A 364 -2.85 -15.64 4.95
N ALA A 365 -2.24 -15.77 6.13
CA ALA A 365 -2.83 -15.30 7.39
C ALA A 365 -3.29 -13.84 7.31
N ARG A 366 -4.46 -13.56 7.92
CA ARG A 366 -5.01 -12.20 7.99
C ARG A 366 -4.08 -11.30 8.79
N GLN A 367 -3.74 -10.16 8.21
CA GLN A 367 -3.05 -9.07 8.90
C GLN A 367 -4.13 -8.06 9.35
N ASP A 368 -4.37 -7.95 10.65
CA ASP A 368 -5.24 -6.91 11.20
C ASP A 368 -4.50 -5.56 11.24
N LEU A 369 -5.16 -4.50 10.78
CA LEU A 369 -4.66 -3.13 10.82
C LEU A 369 -4.94 -2.50 12.19
N ALA A 370 -4.37 -1.33 12.49
CA ALA A 370 -4.46 -0.76 13.82
C ALA A 370 -5.91 -0.34 14.13
N GLY A 371 -6.54 -1.09 15.04
CA GLY A 371 -7.98 -1.13 15.25
C GLY A 371 -8.60 0.11 15.90
N SER A 372 -9.81 -0.10 16.46
CA SER A 372 -10.66 0.98 16.99
C SER A 372 -11.06 2.01 15.92
N THR A 373 -11.57 1.54 14.78
CA THR A 373 -11.97 2.41 13.66
C THR A 373 -13.43 2.81 13.70
N GLU A 374 -13.82 3.79 12.88
CA GLU A 374 -15.19 3.81 12.36
C GLU A 374 -15.33 2.72 11.29
N ASP A 375 -16.50 2.09 11.28
CA ASP A 375 -16.91 1.23 10.17
C ASP A 375 -17.04 2.06 8.89
N ASP A 376 -17.07 1.39 7.74
CA ASP A 376 -17.34 2.00 6.43
C ASP A 376 -16.37 3.14 6.02
N SER A 377 -15.16 3.17 6.60
CA SER A 377 -14.25 4.33 6.54
C SER A 377 -12.96 4.14 5.72
N PHE A 378 -12.71 2.95 5.17
CA PHE A 378 -11.45 2.64 4.49
C PHE A 378 -11.47 2.85 2.97
N SER A 379 -10.27 2.92 2.38
CA SER A 379 -9.99 3.01 0.95
C SER A 379 -8.53 2.61 0.71
N SER A 380 -8.25 1.84 -0.34
CA SER A 380 -6.91 1.30 -0.58
C SER A 380 -6.39 1.45 -2.01
N THR A 381 -5.06 1.41 -2.18
CA THR A 381 -4.39 1.47 -3.48
C THR A 381 -3.07 0.70 -3.49
N ARG A 382 -2.70 0.14 -4.65
CA ARG A 382 -1.37 -0.47 -4.87
C ARG A 382 -0.37 0.54 -5.42
N THR A 383 0.88 0.37 -5.03
CA THR A 383 2.02 1.24 -5.33
C THR A 383 2.98 0.63 -6.35
N ALA A 384 3.99 1.39 -6.80
CA ALA A 384 4.98 0.92 -7.79
C ALA A 384 5.79 -0.29 -7.31
N ASP A 385 6.07 -0.39 -6.01
CA ASP A 385 6.72 -1.54 -5.36
C ASP A 385 5.76 -2.73 -5.11
N GLY A 386 4.51 -2.64 -5.55
CA GLY A 386 3.50 -3.70 -5.42
C GLY A 386 2.86 -3.80 -4.03
N SER A 387 3.39 -3.07 -3.03
CA SER A 387 2.78 -2.99 -1.71
C SER A 387 1.41 -2.30 -1.76
N LEU A 388 0.67 -2.40 -0.66
CA LEU A 388 -0.69 -1.88 -0.55
C LEU A 388 -0.70 -0.76 0.50
N VAL A 389 -1.19 0.42 0.15
CA VAL A 389 -1.53 1.44 1.14
C VAL A 389 -3.02 1.41 1.41
N VAL A 390 -3.39 1.20 2.67
CA VAL A 390 -4.77 1.31 3.15
C VAL A 390 -4.89 2.59 3.98
N THR A 391 -5.88 3.40 3.64
CA THR A 391 -6.30 4.55 4.43
C THR A 391 -7.64 4.27 5.11
N TYR A 392 -7.87 4.80 6.31
CA TYR A 392 -9.07 4.53 7.11
C TYR A 392 -9.27 5.55 8.24
N THR A 393 -10.44 5.55 8.91
CA THR A 393 -10.71 6.46 10.04
C THR A 393 -10.59 5.75 11.40
N GLN A 394 -9.65 6.18 12.23
CA GLN A 394 -9.39 5.66 13.58
C GLN A 394 -10.01 6.54 14.69
N LYS A 395 -10.75 5.94 15.62
CA LYS A 395 -11.29 6.61 16.82
C LYS A 395 -10.17 6.84 17.84
N ARG A 396 -10.08 8.06 18.38
CA ARG A 396 -9.23 8.41 19.53
C ARG A 396 -10.11 8.64 20.75
N PHE A 397 -9.72 8.08 21.90
CA PHE A 397 -10.49 8.11 23.13
C PHE A 397 -9.76 8.83 24.27
N VAL A 398 -10.51 9.56 25.07
CA VAL A 398 -10.09 10.04 26.41
C VAL A 398 -11.20 9.67 27.38
N SER A 399 -10.86 9.01 28.50
CA SER A 399 -11.83 8.51 29.49
C SER A 399 -12.98 7.72 28.84
N SER A 400 -12.65 6.81 27.93
CA SER A 400 -13.58 5.99 27.12
C SER A 400 -14.54 6.74 26.17
N ARG A 401 -14.49 8.08 26.11
CA ARG A 401 -15.24 8.89 25.13
C ARG A 401 -14.41 9.13 23.88
N THR A 402 -14.97 8.93 22.69
CA THR A 402 -14.34 9.34 21.42
C THR A 402 -14.21 10.88 21.40
N VAL A 403 -12.98 11.39 21.38
CA VAL A 403 -12.70 12.83 21.29
C VAL A 403 -12.37 13.30 19.87
N ARG A 404 -11.84 12.40 19.03
CA ARG A 404 -11.40 12.70 17.66
C ARG A 404 -11.49 11.47 16.78
N ARG A 405 -11.65 11.67 15.47
CA ARG A 405 -11.55 10.61 14.47
C ARG A 405 -10.47 10.99 13.45
N ASP A 406 -9.35 10.29 13.51
CA ASP A 406 -8.17 10.51 12.70
C ASP A 406 -8.28 9.76 11.37
N PHE A 407 -7.93 10.40 10.26
CA PHE A 407 -7.69 9.76 8.98
C PHE A 407 -6.22 9.27 8.95
N VAL A 408 -6.06 7.96 8.88
CA VAL A 408 -4.81 7.23 9.09
C VAL A 408 -4.44 6.45 7.82
N ALA A 409 -3.14 6.30 7.57
CA ALA A 409 -2.58 5.42 6.54
C ALA A 409 -1.71 4.31 7.17
N GLN A 410 -1.78 3.11 6.61
CA GLN A 410 -0.81 2.02 6.82
C GLN A 410 -0.39 1.42 5.47
N THR A 411 0.90 1.14 5.34
CA THR A 411 1.48 0.34 4.24
C THR A 411 1.47 -1.14 4.64
N VAL A 412 1.21 -2.02 3.69
CA VAL A 412 1.00 -3.46 3.89
C VAL A 412 1.81 -4.23 2.85
N GLY A 413 2.55 -5.22 3.33
CA GLY A 413 3.25 -6.22 2.52
C GLY A 413 2.74 -7.63 2.80
N VAL A 414 3.56 -8.62 2.42
CA VAL A 414 3.25 -10.04 2.65
C VAL A 414 3.71 -10.44 4.06
N GLY A 415 2.80 -10.32 5.03
CA GLY A 415 3.04 -10.64 6.44
C GLY A 415 3.74 -9.54 7.25
N SER A 416 3.86 -8.32 6.71
CA SER A 416 4.41 -7.14 7.41
C SER A 416 3.47 -5.94 7.24
N VAL A 417 3.20 -5.21 8.31
CA VAL A 417 2.35 -4.01 8.32
C VAL A 417 3.12 -2.83 8.90
N SER A 418 3.00 -1.65 8.28
CA SER A 418 3.59 -0.42 8.81
C SER A 418 2.90 0.06 10.07
N LYS A 419 3.60 0.83 10.89
CA LYS A 419 3.02 1.62 11.96
C LYS A 419 1.93 2.58 11.39
N PRO A 420 0.78 2.77 12.06
CA PRO A 420 -0.29 3.66 11.59
C PRO A 420 0.10 5.13 11.66
N ARG A 421 0.02 5.87 10.55
CA ARG A 421 0.39 7.30 10.46
C ARG A 421 -0.85 8.17 10.26
N THR A 422 -1.12 9.09 11.17
CA THR A 422 -2.22 10.06 11.03
C THR A 422 -1.84 11.14 9.99
N LEU A 423 -2.81 11.55 9.15
CA LEU A 423 -2.62 12.56 8.09
C LEU A 423 -3.35 13.89 8.35
N ASN A 424 -4.44 13.90 9.14
CA ASN A 424 -5.17 15.11 9.53
C ASN A 424 -4.49 15.89 10.67
N SER A 425 -4.97 17.11 10.96
CA SER A 425 -4.56 17.81 12.19
C SER A 425 -5.07 17.09 13.43
N LEU A 426 -4.25 17.03 14.48
CA LEU A 426 -4.59 16.35 15.75
C LEU A 426 -5.50 17.21 16.65
N THR A 427 -6.57 17.77 16.06
CA THR A 427 -7.50 18.70 16.70
C THR A 427 -8.71 17.96 17.27
N ASP A 428 -8.86 17.92 18.59
CA ASP A 428 -10.00 17.27 19.24
C ASP A 428 -11.32 17.97 18.88
N GLY A 429 -12.43 17.22 18.94
CA GLY A 429 -13.71 17.65 18.39
C GLY A 429 -13.80 17.60 16.86
N THR A 430 -12.81 17.03 16.16
CA THR A 430 -12.87 16.85 14.69
C THR A 430 -13.04 15.39 14.26
N THR A 431 -13.57 15.22 13.05
CA THR A 431 -13.70 13.95 12.34
C THR A 431 -13.08 14.03 10.96
N SER A 432 -12.37 12.98 10.54
CA SER A 432 -11.66 12.93 9.25
C SER A 432 -11.91 11.61 8.52
N ALA A 433 -12.25 11.68 7.23
CA ALA A 433 -12.48 10.52 6.36
C ALA A 433 -12.13 10.86 4.90
N GLY A 434 -11.71 9.87 4.11
CA GLY A 434 -11.15 10.14 2.78
C GLY A 434 -10.97 8.92 1.87
N ARG A 435 -10.07 9.11 0.90
CA ARG A 435 -9.71 8.15 -0.16
C ARG A 435 -8.21 8.20 -0.44
N VAL A 436 -7.68 7.14 -1.06
CA VAL A 436 -6.31 7.08 -1.56
C VAL A 436 -6.25 6.50 -2.98
N ALA A 437 -5.35 7.03 -3.80
CA ALA A 437 -5.03 6.55 -5.14
C ALA A 437 -3.53 6.73 -5.41
N THR A 438 -3.03 6.36 -6.60
CA THR A 438 -1.60 6.49 -6.96
C THR A 438 -1.36 7.40 -8.17
N ASP A 439 -0.31 8.22 -8.09
CA ASP A 439 0.11 9.09 -9.20
C ASP A 439 1.02 8.39 -10.23
N ASP A 440 1.53 9.16 -11.20
CA ASP A 440 2.36 8.70 -12.33
C ASP A 440 3.64 7.95 -11.94
N LYS A 441 4.04 8.05 -10.67
CA LYS A 441 5.21 7.38 -10.10
C LYS A 441 4.82 6.23 -9.17
N GLY A 442 3.55 5.82 -9.20
CA GLY A 442 2.96 4.82 -8.32
C GLY A 442 2.95 5.24 -6.85
N ARG A 443 3.03 6.55 -6.55
CA ARG A 443 3.11 7.08 -5.19
C ARG A 443 1.72 7.33 -4.63
N PRO A 444 1.42 6.87 -3.40
CA PRO A 444 0.19 7.20 -2.69
C PRO A 444 -0.10 8.69 -2.65
N VAL A 445 -1.29 9.06 -3.11
CA VAL A 445 -1.93 10.37 -3.01
C VAL A 445 -3.23 10.17 -2.24
N ALA A 446 -3.32 10.81 -1.08
CA ALA A 446 -4.52 10.78 -0.26
C ALA A 446 -5.28 12.11 -0.40
N VAL A 447 -6.61 12.02 -0.32
CA VAL A 447 -7.49 13.19 -0.21
C VAL A 447 -8.56 12.87 0.83
N TRP A 448 -8.73 13.74 1.83
CA TRP A 448 -9.71 13.55 2.90
C TRP A 448 -10.43 14.83 3.23
N THR A 449 -11.63 14.68 3.79
CA THR A 449 -12.35 15.77 4.47
C THR A 449 -11.99 15.72 5.94
N GLN A 450 -11.70 16.86 6.54
CA GLN A 450 -11.78 17.06 7.99
C GLN A 450 -12.96 17.97 8.30
N SER A 451 -13.70 17.69 9.38
CA SER A 451 -14.88 18.45 9.79
C SER A 451 -14.94 18.55 11.31
N ALA A 452 -15.52 19.63 11.84
CA ALA A 452 -15.89 19.68 13.24
C ALA A 452 -17.05 18.70 13.52
N ALA A 453 -17.09 18.12 14.72
CA ALA A 453 -18.06 17.07 15.09
C ALA A 453 -19.51 17.60 15.25
N ASP A 454 -19.69 18.91 15.33
CA ASP A 454 -20.96 19.63 15.29
C ASP A 454 -21.37 20.04 13.85
N GLY A 455 -20.52 19.78 12.85
CA GLY A 455 -20.72 20.19 11.47
C GLY A 455 -20.41 21.66 11.16
N SER A 456 -19.96 22.46 12.15
CA SER A 456 -19.74 23.91 12.02
C SER A 456 -18.69 24.31 10.97
N SER A 457 -17.76 23.41 10.66
CA SER A 457 -16.73 23.61 9.64
C SER A 457 -16.41 22.30 8.93
N ARG A 458 -16.14 22.39 7.62
CA ARG A 458 -15.75 21.27 6.74
C ARG A 458 -14.71 21.76 5.73
N ALA A 459 -13.60 21.06 5.57
CA ALA A 459 -12.58 21.37 4.58
C ALA A 459 -11.89 20.08 4.10
N ALA A 460 -11.60 19.99 2.80
CA ALA A 460 -10.80 18.91 2.26
C ALA A 460 -9.31 19.26 2.15
N PHE A 461 -8.47 18.24 2.28
CA PHE A 461 -7.01 18.31 2.23
C PHE A 461 -6.46 17.18 1.37
N THR A 462 -5.27 17.37 0.82
CA THR A 462 -4.51 16.36 0.09
C THR A 462 -3.08 16.28 0.57
N ALA A 463 -2.51 15.07 0.52
CA ALA A 463 -1.10 14.80 0.73
C ALA A 463 -0.61 13.80 -0.32
N THR A 464 0.70 13.79 -0.58
CA THR A 464 1.34 12.85 -1.51
C THR A 464 2.65 12.38 -0.91
N THR A 465 2.92 11.09 -1.04
CA THR A 465 4.20 10.50 -0.63
C THR A 465 5.33 10.98 -1.54
N SER A 466 6.51 11.18 -0.94
CA SER A 466 7.74 11.47 -1.68
C SER A 466 8.35 10.20 -2.27
N THR A 467 9.34 10.34 -3.15
CA THR A 467 10.25 9.23 -3.46
C THR A 467 11.25 9.09 -2.32
N ARG A 468 11.36 7.91 -1.73
CA ARG A 468 12.24 7.63 -0.59
C ARG A 468 13.72 7.86 -0.94
N SER A 469 14.45 8.58 -0.07
CA SER A 469 15.91 8.63 -0.11
C SER A 469 16.51 7.28 0.28
N LEU A 470 17.83 7.10 0.27
CA LEU A 470 18.41 6.06 1.14
C LEU A 470 17.94 6.31 2.58
N PRO A 471 17.60 5.26 3.35
CA PRO A 471 17.16 5.44 4.73
C PRO A 471 18.33 5.88 5.61
N LYS A 472 18.05 6.67 6.66
CA LYS A 472 19.00 6.78 7.77
C LYS A 472 19.10 5.42 8.46
N TRP A 473 20.29 5.07 8.91
CA TRP A 473 20.53 3.84 9.66
C TRP A 473 19.64 3.79 10.91
N HIS A 474 18.86 2.73 11.06
CA HIS A 474 17.86 2.53 12.13
C HIS A 474 16.66 3.51 12.13
N ASP A 475 16.48 4.41 11.15
CA ASP A 475 15.23 5.20 11.01
C ASP A 475 14.17 4.36 10.29
N TYR A 476 13.39 3.60 11.06
CA TYR A 476 12.30 2.77 10.51
C TYR A 476 11.08 3.63 10.18
N ALA A 477 10.86 4.73 10.91
CA ALA A 477 9.66 5.57 10.84
C ALA A 477 9.67 6.68 9.75
N ASP A 478 10.80 6.92 9.07
CA ASP A 478 11.09 8.14 8.31
C ASP A 478 10.90 9.42 9.15
N SER A 479 11.38 9.36 10.39
CA SER A 479 11.34 10.49 11.32
C SER A 479 12.53 11.45 11.15
N THR A 480 13.52 11.07 10.33
CA THR A 480 14.87 11.64 10.23
C THR A 480 15.72 11.45 11.49
N ARG A 481 15.25 10.63 12.43
CA ARG A 481 15.93 10.18 13.65
C ARG A 481 15.93 8.65 13.66
N SER A 482 16.94 8.07 14.27
CA SER A 482 16.96 6.61 14.47
C SER A 482 15.98 6.19 15.56
N ASP A 483 15.39 5.01 15.37
CA ASP A 483 14.45 4.36 16.29
C ASP A 483 15.16 3.25 17.09
N ILE A 484 14.54 2.76 18.16
CA ILE A 484 15.08 1.66 19.00
C ILE A 484 14.27 0.38 18.77
N LEU A 485 14.94 -0.74 18.51
CA LEU A 485 14.33 -2.08 18.42
C LEU A 485 14.63 -2.92 19.67
N GLY A 486 13.94 -4.05 19.81
CA GLY A 486 14.18 -5.01 20.90
C GLY A 486 13.06 -6.02 21.08
N THR A 487 13.30 -7.06 21.89
CA THR A 487 12.27 -8.01 22.33
C THR A 487 11.57 -7.53 23.62
N GLY A 488 10.29 -7.81 23.78
CA GLY A 488 9.52 -7.59 25.02
C GLY A 488 9.27 -8.89 25.79
N ARG A 489 9.01 -8.78 27.10
CA ARG A 489 8.76 -9.92 28.01
C ARG A 489 7.36 -10.55 27.87
N SER A 490 6.76 -10.48 26.68
CA SER A 490 5.37 -10.88 26.41
C SER A 490 5.19 -11.24 24.93
N ASP A 491 6.17 -11.97 24.39
CA ASP A 491 6.26 -12.45 23.01
C ASP A 491 6.13 -11.34 21.95
N THR A 492 6.81 -10.21 22.17
CA THR A 492 6.78 -9.05 21.27
C THR A 492 8.14 -8.70 20.68
N MET A 493 8.14 -8.26 19.43
CA MET A 493 9.14 -7.33 18.92
C MET A 493 8.59 -5.92 19.11
N ASN A 494 9.40 -5.01 19.65
CA ASN A 494 9.05 -3.63 19.91
C ASN A 494 9.85 -2.69 19.00
N LEU A 495 9.20 -1.63 18.52
CA LEU A 495 9.83 -0.49 17.85
C LEU A 495 9.42 0.79 18.59
N LEU A 496 10.37 1.47 19.23
CA LEU A 496 10.15 2.79 19.82
C LEU A 496 10.60 3.88 18.85
N THR A 497 9.67 4.73 18.46
CA THR A 497 9.90 5.84 17.52
C THR A 497 9.65 7.19 18.15
N ARG A 498 10.21 8.26 17.58
CA ARG A 498 9.90 9.66 17.95
C ARG A 498 9.11 10.45 16.88
N ASP A 499 8.42 9.75 15.99
CA ASP A 499 7.49 10.36 15.01
C ASP A 499 6.32 11.08 15.71
N THR A 500 6.30 12.42 15.65
CA THR A 500 5.27 13.27 16.26
C THR A 500 3.95 13.30 15.47
N ALA A 501 3.91 12.79 14.24
CA ALA A 501 2.66 12.54 13.52
C ALA A 501 1.91 11.31 14.06
N ASN A 502 2.45 10.64 15.08
CA ASN A 502 2.04 9.32 15.50
C ASN A 502 2.07 9.16 17.03
N PRO A 503 0.94 9.40 17.74
CA PRO A 503 0.91 9.46 19.20
C PRO A 503 1.19 8.11 19.90
N LEU A 504 1.20 7.00 19.16
CA LEU A 504 1.69 5.72 19.67
C LEU A 504 3.21 5.70 19.54
N LEU A 505 3.94 6.02 20.62
CA LEU A 505 5.40 6.02 20.59
C LEU A 505 5.98 4.63 20.25
N THR A 506 5.38 3.57 20.78
CA THR A 506 5.81 2.17 20.59
C THR A 506 4.86 1.42 19.66
N PHE A 507 5.42 0.76 18.65
CA PHE A 507 4.74 -0.21 17.79
C PHE A 507 5.20 -1.64 18.15
N GLN A 508 4.36 -2.65 17.91
CA GLN A 508 4.66 -4.04 18.28
C GLN A 508 4.25 -5.03 17.19
N ALA A 509 5.08 -6.05 16.98
CA ALA A 509 4.74 -7.26 16.24
C ALA A 509 4.84 -8.50 17.16
N ARG A 510 4.10 -9.56 16.83
CA ARG A 510 3.96 -10.79 17.64
C ARG A 510 3.72 -12.01 16.73
N PRO A 511 3.96 -13.24 17.19
CA PRO A 511 4.72 -13.60 18.40
C PRO A 511 6.23 -13.52 18.16
N TRP A 512 7.01 -13.16 19.17
CA TRP A 512 8.49 -13.18 19.10
C TRP A 512 9.09 -13.55 20.47
N ALA A 513 9.67 -14.75 20.57
CA ALA A 513 10.29 -15.27 21.80
C ALA A 513 11.39 -14.33 22.31
N ASP A 514 11.52 -14.18 23.63
CA ASP A 514 12.30 -13.07 24.22
C ASP A 514 13.82 -13.22 24.08
N GLU A 515 14.34 -14.44 23.83
CA GLU A 515 15.75 -14.72 23.56
C GLU A 515 16.16 -14.47 22.10
N THR A 516 15.19 -14.17 21.22
CA THR A 516 15.41 -13.79 19.82
C THR A 516 16.39 -12.63 19.73
N ARG A 517 17.39 -12.72 18.83
CA ARG A 517 18.40 -11.68 18.63
C ARG A 517 18.10 -10.91 17.35
N LEU A 518 17.85 -9.63 17.53
CA LEU A 518 17.59 -8.68 16.46
C LEU A 518 18.90 -7.97 16.10
N VAL A 519 19.09 -7.75 14.81
CA VAL A 519 20.20 -6.98 14.25
C VAL A 519 19.59 -6.01 13.23
N PRO A 520 19.30 -4.76 13.64
CA PRO A 520 18.91 -3.70 12.73
C PRO A 520 19.99 -3.58 11.65
N PHE A 521 19.61 -3.59 10.37
CA PHE A 521 20.58 -3.85 9.30
C PHE A 521 20.89 -2.62 8.44
N GLY A 522 19.86 -1.98 7.90
CA GLY A 522 19.96 -0.98 6.83
C GLY A 522 19.17 -1.43 5.59
N ASP A 523 19.33 -0.71 4.47
CA ASP A 523 18.75 -1.08 3.16
C ASP A 523 19.57 -2.22 2.53
N PHE A 524 19.08 -3.46 2.58
CA PHE A 524 19.79 -4.64 2.07
C PHE A 524 19.32 -5.00 0.65
N ASP A 525 18.00 -5.09 0.42
CA ASP A 525 17.46 -5.47 -0.90
C ASP A 525 17.38 -4.29 -1.90
N GLY A 526 17.57 -3.05 -1.44
CA GLY A 526 17.48 -1.83 -2.25
C GLY A 526 16.10 -1.17 -2.29
N ASN A 527 15.13 -1.65 -1.52
CA ASN A 527 13.78 -1.09 -1.40
C ASN A 527 13.75 0.26 -0.64
N ARG A 528 14.83 0.61 0.09
CA ARG A 528 15.05 1.82 0.89
C ARG A 528 14.30 1.91 2.23
N CYS A 529 13.62 0.85 2.64
CA CYS A 529 13.21 0.62 4.02
C CYS A 529 14.46 0.23 4.86
N ASN A 530 14.34 0.17 6.20
CA ASN A 530 15.36 -0.48 7.02
C ASN A 530 15.00 -1.97 7.17
N ASP A 531 15.89 -2.86 6.75
CA ASP A 531 15.73 -4.31 6.88
C ASP A 531 16.26 -4.83 8.23
N LEU A 532 15.93 -6.08 8.53
CA LEU A 532 16.20 -6.68 9.84
C LEU A 532 16.75 -8.12 9.72
N VAL A 533 17.97 -8.34 10.23
CA VAL A 533 18.49 -9.70 10.44
C VAL A 533 18.05 -10.18 11.83
N VAL A 534 17.51 -11.39 11.89
CA VAL A 534 16.95 -11.98 13.11
C VAL A 534 17.47 -13.41 13.29
N ARG A 535 18.05 -13.70 14.46
CA ARG A 535 18.38 -15.06 14.88
C ARG A 535 17.39 -15.54 15.94
N LEU A 536 16.70 -16.63 15.61
CA LEU A 536 15.75 -17.31 16.49
C LEU A 536 16.45 -18.12 17.60
N PRO A 537 15.72 -18.49 18.66
CA PRO A 537 16.11 -19.61 19.52
C PRO A 537 16.46 -20.85 18.69
N GLY A 538 17.48 -21.61 19.11
CA GLY A 538 18.04 -22.72 18.32
C GLY A 538 19.00 -22.30 17.19
N GLY A 539 19.12 -21.00 16.88
CA GLY A 539 20.20 -20.47 16.03
C GLY A 539 19.86 -20.29 14.55
N GLU A 540 18.67 -20.66 14.07
CA GLU A 540 18.25 -20.32 12.70
C GLU A 540 18.30 -18.79 12.53
N THR A 541 18.97 -18.32 11.47
CA THR A 541 19.10 -16.88 11.19
C THR A 541 18.45 -16.53 9.85
N ARG A 542 17.61 -15.52 9.88
CA ARG A 542 16.76 -15.05 8.79
C ARG A 542 17.00 -13.56 8.56
N LEU A 543 16.89 -13.13 7.31
CA LEU A 543 16.75 -11.74 6.91
C LEU A 543 15.27 -11.49 6.59
N TYR A 544 14.71 -10.44 7.17
CA TYR A 544 13.38 -9.93 6.86
C TYR A 544 13.51 -8.57 6.19
N THR A 545 12.75 -8.38 5.10
CA THR A 545 12.65 -7.14 4.33
C THR A 545 11.23 -6.57 4.48
N PRO A 546 10.88 -6.00 5.65
CA PRO A 546 9.52 -5.55 5.94
C PRO A 546 9.15 -4.31 5.13
N VAL A 547 7.86 -4.06 4.94
CA VAL A 547 7.44 -2.75 4.42
C VAL A 547 7.90 -1.62 5.32
N CYS A 548 8.33 -0.55 4.69
CA CYS A 548 8.71 0.73 5.24
C CYS A 548 7.77 1.19 6.38
N GLY A 549 8.35 1.56 7.53
CA GLY A 549 7.59 1.87 8.75
C GLY A 549 7.08 0.65 9.53
N GLY A 550 7.36 -0.58 9.09
CA GLY A 550 6.77 -1.80 9.62
C GLY A 550 7.72 -2.73 10.37
N LEU A 551 7.11 -3.72 11.00
CA LEU A 551 7.80 -4.81 11.68
C LEU A 551 7.40 -6.16 11.07
N PRO A 552 8.32 -7.13 10.98
CA PRO A 552 7.99 -8.49 10.61
C PRO A 552 7.33 -9.27 11.77
N THR A 553 6.53 -10.27 11.41
CA THR A 553 6.18 -11.43 12.24
C THR A 553 7.03 -12.64 11.80
N PRO A 554 7.05 -13.77 12.53
CA PRO A 554 7.76 -14.97 12.09
C PRO A 554 7.26 -15.56 10.76
N ASP A 555 6.03 -15.19 10.35
CA ASP A 555 5.34 -15.62 9.13
C ASP A 555 5.50 -14.63 7.96
N SER A 556 6.17 -13.48 8.17
CA SER A 556 6.56 -12.59 7.06
C SER A 556 7.46 -13.31 6.07
N ALA A 557 7.49 -12.84 4.81
CA ALA A 557 8.50 -13.30 3.85
C ALA A 557 9.92 -13.07 4.40
N TYR A 558 10.79 -14.09 4.32
CA TYR A 558 12.17 -14.03 4.80
C TYR A 558 13.13 -14.84 3.93
N ARG A 559 14.40 -14.42 3.91
CA ARG A 559 15.51 -15.20 3.37
C ARG A 559 16.25 -15.86 4.54
N ARG A 560 16.31 -17.20 4.58
CA ARG A 560 17.14 -17.90 5.57
C ARG A 560 18.62 -17.75 5.23
N LEU A 561 19.37 -17.07 6.10
CA LEU A 561 20.82 -16.89 6.01
C LEU A 561 21.58 -18.13 6.53
N SER A 562 21.09 -18.75 7.60
CA SER A 562 21.63 -20.03 8.10
C SER A 562 20.54 -20.87 8.78
N ARG A 563 20.71 -22.19 8.74
CA ARG A 563 19.93 -23.14 9.55
C ARG A 563 20.36 -23.13 11.01
N ASP A 564 21.64 -22.86 11.28
CA ASP A 564 22.22 -22.80 12.62
C ASP A 564 23.41 -21.81 12.63
N TRP A 565 23.34 -20.82 13.53
CA TRP A 565 24.41 -19.88 13.88
C TRP A 565 24.51 -19.74 15.42
N SER A 566 24.18 -20.80 16.17
CA SER A 566 24.35 -20.92 17.62
C SER A 566 25.82 -20.78 18.07
N ALA A 567 26.77 -21.18 17.22
CA ALA A 567 28.21 -21.01 17.44
C ALA A 567 28.68 -19.54 17.43
N TYR A 568 27.82 -18.59 17.07
CA TYR A 568 28.06 -17.17 17.23
C TYR A 568 27.37 -16.67 18.50
N ASP A 569 28.06 -15.95 19.39
CA ASP A 569 27.36 -15.30 20.51
C ASP A 569 26.67 -14.01 20.03
N THR A 570 27.42 -13.22 19.26
CA THR A 570 27.06 -11.87 18.81
C THR A 570 26.90 -11.85 17.29
N LEU A 571 25.81 -11.22 16.83
CA LEU A 571 25.61 -10.76 15.46
C LEU A 571 25.37 -9.24 15.54
N LEU A 572 25.87 -8.47 14.58
CA LEU A 572 25.72 -7.00 14.54
C LEU A 572 25.88 -6.47 13.10
N SER A 573 25.15 -5.41 12.74
CA SER A 573 25.53 -4.50 11.65
C SER A 573 26.28 -3.33 12.27
N SER A 574 27.18 -2.71 11.52
CA SER A 574 27.77 -1.41 11.88
C SER A 574 27.61 -0.38 10.74
N GLY A 575 26.66 -0.63 9.84
CA GLY A 575 26.57 0.05 8.55
C GLY A 575 27.52 -0.57 7.52
N ASP A 576 28.05 0.25 6.63
CA ASP A 576 29.00 -0.14 5.59
C ASP A 576 30.43 -0.31 6.16
N GLN A 577 30.99 -1.52 6.07
CA GLN A 577 32.37 -1.82 6.51
C GLN A 577 33.34 -1.94 5.33
N THR A 578 32.87 -2.31 4.14
CA THR A 578 33.72 -2.43 2.96
C THR A 578 33.98 -1.10 2.26
N GLY A 579 33.09 -0.12 2.44
CA GLY A 579 33.04 1.15 1.73
C GLY A 579 32.38 1.04 0.35
N ASP A 580 31.48 0.08 0.12
CA ASP A 580 30.78 -0.17 -1.15
C ASP A 580 29.39 0.51 -1.24
N GLY A 581 28.93 1.13 -0.15
CA GLY A 581 27.63 1.79 -0.02
C GLY A 581 26.51 0.91 0.53
N ARG A 582 26.81 -0.28 1.06
CA ARG A 582 25.80 -1.26 1.53
C ARG A 582 26.05 -1.72 2.97
N PRO A 583 25.02 -2.17 3.71
CA PRO A 583 25.18 -2.64 5.07
C PRO A 583 25.86 -4.03 5.12
N ASP A 584 26.82 -4.18 6.04
CA ASP A 584 27.62 -5.38 6.24
C ASP A 584 27.33 -6.07 7.58
N LEU A 585 27.37 -7.41 7.61
CA LEU A 585 27.10 -8.20 8.82
C LEU A 585 28.41 -8.67 9.48
N LEU A 586 28.57 -8.43 10.78
CA LEU A 586 29.64 -9.02 11.57
C LEU A 586 29.10 -10.08 12.54
N ALA A 587 29.88 -11.15 12.75
CA ALA A 587 29.54 -12.25 13.65
C ALA A 587 30.74 -12.69 14.50
N ARG A 588 30.59 -12.71 15.83
CA ARG A 588 31.64 -13.18 16.76
C ARG A 588 31.39 -14.62 17.19
N ASN A 589 32.37 -15.50 16.95
CA ASN A 589 32.30 -16.89 17.38
C ASN A 589 32.52 -17.00 18.90
N ALA A 590 31.60 -17.67 19.60
CA ALA A 590 31.56 -17.70 21.06
C ALA A 590 32.81 -18.35 21.69
N ALA A 591 33.32 -19.44 21.08
CA ALA A 591 34.41 -20.23 21.66
C ALA A 591 35.80 -19.63 21.39
N SER A 592 36.05 -19.14 20.18
CA SER A 592 37.35 -18.56 19.77
C SER A 592 37.46 -17.06 20.00
N GLY A 593 36.33 -16.35 20.12
CA GLY A 593 36.31 -14.89 20.03
C GLY A 593 36.71 -14.35 18.65
N ASP A 594 36.78 -15.17 17.60
CA ASP A 594 37.03 -14.69 16.25
C ASP A 594 35.85 -13.86 15.73
N LEU A 595 36.14 -12.69 15.15
CA LEU A 595 35.15 -11.83 14.50
C LEU A 595 35.25 -12.00 12.98
N TYR A 596 34.11 -12.31 12.36
CA TYR A 596 33.98 -12.50 10.92
C TYR A 596 33.13 -11.40 10.30
N LEU A 597 33.58 -10.87 9.16
CA LEU A 597 32.79 -10.06 8.25
C LEU A 597 32.11 -10.97 7.21
N TYR A 598 30.81 -10.76 7.05
CA TYR A 598 30.00 -11.21 5.92
C TYR A 598 29.67 -9.95 5.11
N ALA A 599 30.47 -9.70 4.07
CA ALA A 599 30.31 -8.52 3.22
C ALA A 599 29.11 -8.68 2.27
N HIS A 600 28.40 -7.60 1.93
CA HIS A 600 27.31 -7.65 0.95
C HIS A 600 27.80 -8.13 -0.43
N ASN A 601 27.00 -8.95 -1.14
CA ASN A 601 27.39 -9.54 -2.44
C ASN A 601 26.95 -8.71 -3.67
N GLY A 602 26.57 -7.45 -3.46
CA GLY A 602 25.96 -6.58 -4.49
C GLY A 602 24.53 -6.94 -4.95
N THR A 603 23.94 -8.05 -4.49
CA THR A 603 22.60 -8.52 -4.90
C THR A 603 21.66 -8.69 -3.70
N ASP A 604 21.43 -9.93 -3.22
CA ASP A 604 20.51 -10.26 -2.12
C ASP A 604 21.15 -11.17 -1.06
N GLY A 605 22.48 -11.20 -0.98
CA GLY A 605 23.22 -12.14 -0.13
C GLY A 605 24.55 -11.61 0.37
N PHE A 606 25.27 -12.49 1.09
CA PHE A 606 26.61 -12.21 1.60
C PHE A 606 27.67 -13.00 0.83
N LEU A 607 28.86 -12.41 0.74
CA LEU A 607 30.09 -13.08 0.29
C LEU A 607 30.58 -14.10 1.34
N PRO A 608 31.46 -15.04 0.96
CA PRO A 608 32.10 -15.96 1.91
C PRO A 608 32.81 -15.20 3.04
N ARG A 609 32.55 -15.59 4.29
CA ARG A 609 32.99 -14.83 5.47
C ARG A 609 34.52 -14.69 5.56
N VAL A 610 34.99 -13.52 5.93
CA VAL A 610 36.42 -13.21 6.16
C VAL A 610 36.67 -12.97 7.64
N LYS A 611 37.74 -13.53 8.22
CA LYS A 611 38.12 -13.23 9.61
C LYS A 611 38.81 -11.85 9.66
N ILE A 612 38.28 -10.93 10.46
CA ILE A 612 38.78 -9.54 10.55
C ILE A 612 39.47 -9.23 11.89
N ARG A 613 39.15 -9.99 12.94
CA ARG A 613 39.81 -10.02 14.25
C ARG A 613 39.80 -11.43 14.84
N SER A 614 40.74 -11.72 15.74
CA SER A 614 40.86 -13.01 16.44
C SER A 614 40.85 -12.80 17.96
N ALA A 615 40.50 -13.84 18.73
CA ALA A 615 40.66 -13.89 20.19
C ALA A 615 39.97 -12.76 21.00
N TRP A 616 38.82 -12.25 20.56
CA TRP A 616 37.99 -11.29 21.31
C TRP A 616 37.15 -11.91 22.44
N THR A 617 37.67 -12.96 23.09
CA THR A 617 37.02 -13.64 24.23
C THR A 617 36.99 -12.79 25.50
N GLY A 618 37.96 -11.89 25.68
CA GLY A 618 38.02 -10.95 26.81
C GLY A 618 36.99 -9.80 26.80
N TYR A 619 36.17 -9.71 25.74
CA TYR A 619 35.13 -8.69 25.58
C TYR A 619 33.75 -9.21 25.98
N LYS A 620 33.10 -8.54 26.93
CA LYS A 620 31.72 -8.82 27.36
C LYS A 620 30.69 -8.50 26.28
N ARG A 621 30.95 -7.50 25.43
CA ARG A 621 30.09 -7.12 24.29
C ARG A 621 30.93 -6.70 23.09
N VAL A 622 30.43 -6.99 21.91
CA VAL A 622 30.78 -6.34 20.64
C VAL A 622 29.52 -5.66 20.13
N ILE A 623 29.62 -4.41 19.70
CA ILE A 623 28.50 -3.51 19.45
C ILE A 623 28.78 -2.80 18.13
N GLY A 624 27.85 -2.86 17.18
CA GLY A 624 27.92 -2.03 15.98
C GLY A 624 27.50 -0.62 16.33
N ALA A 625 28.28 0.38 15.90
CA ALA A 625 28.11 1.74 16.38
C ALA A 625 27.77 2.75 15.27
N GLY A 626 27.72 2.31 14.01
CA GLY A 626 27.65 3.21 12.86
C GLY A 626 28.97 3.97 12.70
N ASP A 627 29.01 4.94 11.79
CA ASP A 627 30.13 5.86 11.71
C ASP A 627 30.13 6.82 12.92
N LEU A 628 31.04 6.62 13.87
CA LEU A 628 31.18 7.51 15.03
C LEU A 628 32.07 8.74 14.76
N ASN A 629 32.74 8.80 13.61
CA ASN A 629 33.92 9.67 13.39
C ASN A 629 33.90 10.53 12.11
N GLY A 630 32.98 10.26 11.18
CA GLY A 630 32.79 10.99 9.95
C GLY A 630 33.64 10.51 8.76
N ASP A 631 34.32 9.36 8.83
CA ASP A 631 35.10 8.81 7.71
C ASP A 631 34.28 7.98 6.70
N GLY A 632 32.96 7.89 6.90
CA GLY A 632 32.00 7.24 6.00
C GLY A 632 32.10 5.72 6.03
N LEU A 633 32.58 5.15 7.15
CA LEU A 633 32.74 3.73 7.40
C LEU A 633 32.17 3.39 8.78
N GLY A 634 31.67 2.18 8.96
CA GLY A 634 31.19 1.73 10.26
C GLY A 634 32.30 1.60 11.29
N ASP A 635 32.04 2.05 12.52
CA ASP A 635 32.87 1.77 13.68
C ASP A 635 32.26 0.65 14.55
N VAL A 636 33.13 -0.05 15.29
CA VAL A 636 32.76 -1.10 16.23
C VAL A 636 33.16 -0.70 17.64
N LEU A 637 32.22 -0.78 18.57
CA LEU A 637 32.47 -0.62 20.01
C LEU A 637 32.62 -1.99 20.67
N THR A 638 33.44 -2.05 21.72
CA THR A 638 33.62 -3.25 22.55
C THR A 638 33.68 -2.89 24.03
N LEU A 639 33.01 -3.68 24.86
CA LEU A 639 33.02 -3.52 26.32
C LEU A 639 33.85 -4.64 26.95
N ASP A 640 34.94 -4.30 27.63
CA ASP A 640 35.84 -5.31 28.21
C ASP A 640 35.37 -5.84 29.59
N GLY A 641 36.03 -6.91 30.05
CA GLY A 641 35.77 -7.51 31.36
C GLY A 641 35.81 -6.53 32.54
N SER A 642 36.66 -5.50 32.49
CA SER A 642 36.83 -4.47 33.52
C SER A 642 35.79 -3.34 33.47
N GLY A 643 35.01 -3.27 32.38
CA GLY A 643 33.98 -2.24 32.17
C GLY A 643 34.48 -1.01 31.41
N LYS A 644 35.61 -1.10 30.69
CA LYS A 644 36.05 -0.04 29.77
C LYS A 644 35.42 -0.23 28.39
N LEU A 645 35.00 0.88 27.79
CA LEU A 645 34.48 0.92 26.42
C LEU A 645 35.61 1.32 25.46
N TRP A 646 35.80 0.55 24.40
CA TRP A 646 36.82 0.78 23.37
C TRP A 646 36.18 0.88 21.98
N ARG A 647 36.61 1.87 21.19
CA ARG A 647 36.27 1.99 19.76
C ARG A 647 37.34 1.31 18.91
N TYR A 648 36.89 0.67 17.85
CA TYR A 648 37.67 0.09 16.78
C TYR A 648 37.15 0.70 15.48
N ASP A 649 37.94 1.57 14.87
CA ASP A 649 37.48 2.31 13.71
C ASP A 649 37.39 1.42 12.45
N GLY A 650 36.49 1.73 11.53
CA GLY A 650 36.40 1.06 10.23
C GLY A 650 37.61 1.28 9.31
N THR A 651 37.74 0.44 8.27
CA THR A 651 38.62 0.66 7.11
C THR A 651 37.95 0.14 5.84
N ARG A 652 38.19 0.79 4.69
CA ARG A 652 37.71 0.42 3.33
C ARG A 652 38.32 -0.88 2.77
N THR A 653 38.57 -1.85 3.66
CA THR A 653 38.97 -3.24 3.39
C THR A 653 38.16 -4.23 4.23
N GLY A 654 37.10 -3.77 4.91
CA GLY A 654 36.31 -4.58 5.85
C GLY A 654 37.02 -4.90 7.17
N LYS A 655 38.21 -4.33 7.42
CA LYS A 655 39.01 -4.54 8.63
C LYS A 655 38.86 -3.35 9.57
N LEU A 656 39.17 -3.57 10.85
CA LEU A 656 39.20 -2.51 11.86
C LEU A 656 40.62 -1.94 12.05
N LYS A 657 40.73 -0.71 12.58
CA LYS A 657 41.96 -0.07 13.09
C LYS A 657 42.30 -0.59 14.51
N ASP A 658 43.37 -0.10 15.15
CA ASP A 658 43.66 -0.43 16.56
C ASP A 658 42.76 0.31 17.55
N ARG A 659 42.63 -0.20 18.78
CA ARG A 659 41.59 0.25 19.72
C ARG A 659 41.90 1.58 20.41
N VAL A 660 40.92 2.46 20.46
CA VAL A 660 40.94 3.71 21.24
C VAL A 660 40.01 3.58 22.45
N GLN A 661 40.45 3.99 23.64
CA GLN A 661 39.61 3.93 24.85
C GLN A 661 38.62 5.10 24.85
N VAL A 662 37.32 4.82 24.82
CA VAL A 662 36.25 5.84 24.82
C VAL A 662 35.83 6.18 26.25
N PHE A 663 35.57 5.16 27.08
CA PHE A 663 35.21 5.34 28.48
C PHE A 663 36.00 4.41 29.41
N LYS A 664 36.38 4.95 30.57
CA LYS A 664 37.04 4.24 31.66
C LYS A 664 36.01 3.91 32.75
N ASP A 665 36.04 2.68 33.27
CA ASP A 665 35.23 2.20 34.42
C ASP A 665 33.70 2.43 34.31
N TRP A 666 33.19 2.60 33.08
CA TRP A 666 31.83 3.02 32.77
C TRP A 666 30.81 1.88 32.75
N GLY A 667 31.15 0.75 32.11
CA GLY A 667 30.16 -0.25 31.71
C GLY A 667 29.92 -1.40 32.68
N ARG A 668 30.31 -1.27 33.94
CA ARG A 668 30.14 -2.34 34.94
C ARG A 668 28.67 -2.62 35.32
N THR A 669 27.78 -1.63 35.12
CA THR A 669 26.37 -1.69 35.51
C THR A 669 25.39 -1.93 34.35
N TYR A 670 25.86 -2.13 33.11
CA TYR A 670 24.96 -2.20 31.94
C TYR A 670 24.62 -3.63 31.50
N LYS A 671 23.32 -3.92 31.42
CA LYS A 671 22.77 -5.19 30.90
C LYS A 671 22.47 -5.13 29.39
N ASP A 672 22.30 -3.94 28.82
CA ASP A 672 22.29 -3.69 27.37
C ASP A 672 23.17 -2.47 27.04
N VAL A 673 23.82 -2.50 25.87
CA VAL A 673 24.52 -1.37 25.26
C VAL A 673 24.41 -1.54 23.75
N ILE A 674 23.89 -0.55 23.04
CA ILE A 674 23.67 -0.56 21.58
C ILE A 674 24.18 0.74 20.94
N GLY A 675 24.70 0.65 19.72
CA GLY A 675 24.86 1.82 18.86
C GLY A 675 23.49 2.14 18.26
N ALA A 676 22.96 3.31 18.61
CA ALA A 676 21.53 3.57 18.50
C ALA A 676 21.13 4.38 17.26
N GLY A 677 22.12 4.78 16.44
CA GLY A 677 21.92 5.73 15.35
C GLY A 677 21.75 7.17 15.86
N ASP A 678 21.23 8.05 15.03
CA ASP A 678 21.02 9.48 15.28
C ASP A 678 19.69 9.72 16.03
N ILE A 679 19.69 9.49 17.35
CA ILE A 679 18.48 9.59 18.19
C ILE A 679 18.19 11.04 18.60
N ASP A 680 19.22 11.82 18.97
CA ASP A 680 19.03 13.22 19.37
C ASP A 680 18.78 14.17 18.17
N GLY A 681 19.15 13.75 16.95
CA GLY A 681 18.91 14.46 15.71
C GLY A 681 20.00 15.46 15.33
N ASP A 682 21.16 15.47 16.01
CA ASP A 682 22.31 16.31 15.67
C ASP A 682 23.13 15.79 14.45
N GLY A 683 22.73 14.65 13.88
CA GLY A 683 23.29 14.09 12.65
C GLY A 683 24.39 13.06 12.85
N LYS A 684 24.52 12.51 14.06
CA LYS A 684 25.66 11.68 14.49
C LYS A 684 25.18 10.44 15.23
N ASN A 685 25.96 9.37 15.20
CA ASN A 685 25.58 8.13 15.84
C ASN A 685 25.74 8.21 17.38
N ASP A 686 24.65 7.94 18.09
CA ASP A 686 24.53 7.95 19.55
C ASP A 686 24.76 6.56 20.16
N LEU A 687 25.08 6.53 21.46
CA LEU A 687 25.19 5.32 22.27
C LEU A 687 24.04 5.25 23.28
N VAL A 688 23.31 4.14 23.29
CA VAL A 688 22.25 3.87 24.29
C VAL A 688 22.66 2.70 25.17
N SER A 689 22.42 2.80 26.48
CA SER A 689 22.71 1.75 27.45
C SER A 689 21.64 1.62 28.53
N ARG A 690 21.30 0.38 28.89
CA ARG A 690 20.31 0.07 29.95
C ARG A 690 21.03 -0.56 31.14
N ASP A 691 20.88 0.04 32.31
CA ASP A 691 21.52 -0.46 33.53
C ASP A 691 20.76 -1.64 34.14
N THR A 692 21.39 -2.32 35.11
CA THR A 692 20.80 -3.46 35.82
C THR A 692 19.44 -3.14 36.45
N SER A 693 19.21 -1.88 36.82
CA SER A 693 18.00 -1.35 37.44
C SER A 693 16.96 -0.83 36.42
N ASP A 694 17.13 -1.15 35.14
CA ASP A 694 16.28 -0.75 34.01
C ASP A 694 16.23 0.76 33.69
N ASN A 695 17.13 1.59 34.24
CA ASN A 695 17.24 2.96 33.72
C ASN A 695 17.94 2.94 32.36
N LEU A 696 17.34 3.60 31.37
CA LEU A 696 17.97 3.85 30.09
C LEU A 696 18.80 5.14 30.15
N TRP A 697 19.96 5.10 29.53
CA TRP A 697 20.90 6.21 29.43
C TRP A 697 21.26 6.46 27.97
N LEU A 698 21.20 7.72 27.56
CA LEU A 698 21.64 8.20 26.25
C LEU A 698 22.97 8.95 26.40
N ASN A 699 23.97 8.54 25.64
CA ASN A 699 25.29 9.15 25.51
C ASN A 699 25.39 9.69 24.07
N THR A 700 25.11 10.98 23.84
CA THR A 700 24.99 11.47 22.46
C THR A 700 26.34 11.67 21.77
N GLY A 701 26.38 11.50 20.45
CA GLY A 701 27.61 11.51 19.66
C GLY A 701 28.35 12.86 19.69
N THR A 702 29.68 12.84 19.59
CA THR A 702 30.46 14.03 19.26
C THR A 702 30.69 14.18 17.75
N GLY A 703 30.69 13.06 17.02
CA GLY A 703 31.13 12.98 15.61
C GLY A 703 32.64 12.83 15.45
N THR A 704 33.39 12.57 16.53
CA THR A 704 34.85 12.40 16.54
C THR A 704 35.30 11.12 17.25
N GLY A 705 34.49 10.06 17.16
CA GLY A 705 34.75 8.77 17.80
C GLY A 705 34.51 8.73 19.31
N THR A 706 33.78 9.71 19.86
CA THR A 706 33.53 9.89 21.30
C THR A 706 32.07 10.30 21.58
N PHE A 707 31.68 10.35 22.85
CA PHE A 707 30.32 10.70 23.28
C PHE A 707 30.32 11.75 24.38
N LYS A 708 29.23 12.53 24.44
CA LYS A 708 28.90 13.48 25.50
C LYS A 708 28.55 12.72 26.81
N ASN A 709 28.47 13.42 27.95
CA ASN A 709 28.05 12.84 29.23
C ASN A 709 26.64 12.22 29.13
N ARG A 710 26.38 11.15 29.91
CA ARG A 710 25.10 10.42 29.82
C ARG A 710 23.94 11.18 30.45
N VAL A 711 22.78 11.14 29.80
CA VAL A 711 21.50 11.63 30.34
C VAL A 711 20.50 10.48 30.45
N GLN A 712 19.57 10.55 31.42
CA GLN A 712 18.55 9.50 31.57
C GLN A 712 17.46 9.65 30.50
N ALA A 713 17.09 8.54 29.86
CA ALA A 713 16.26 8.50 28.66
C ALA A 713 14.88 7.85 28.93
N GLY A 714 14.05 8.54 29.71
CA GLY A 714 12.69 8.10 30.05
C GLY A 714 12.61 7.24 31.32
N ASP A 715 11.42 6.69 31.54
CA ASP A 715 11.04 6.00 32.78
C ASP A 715 11.54 4.54 32.81
N SER A 716 12.17 4.12 33.91
CA SER A 716 12.69 2.75 34.07
C SER A 716 11.60 1.69 34.22
N THR A 717 10.40 2.04 34.67
CA THR A 717 9.25 1.13 34.72
C THR A 717 8.78 0.72 33.31
N TYR A 718 8.84 1.65 32.36
CA TYR A 718 8.60 1.36 30.94
C TYR A 718 9.69 0.44 30.39
N TRP A 719 10.97 0.80 30.57
CA TRP A 719 12.10 0.03 30.03
C TRP A 719 12.24 -1.38 30.63
N LYS A 720 11.73 -1.61 31.84
CA LYS A 720 11.64 -2.94 32.47
C LYS A 720 10.76 -3.94 31.70
N THR A 721 9.78 -3.46 30.92
CA THR A 721 8.90 -4.32 30.08
C THR A 721 9.63 -4.93 28.88
N TRP A 722 10.74 -4.33 28.45
CA TRP A 722 11.59 -4.84 27.38
C TRP A 722 12.47 -5.97 27.92
N ALA A 723 12.59 -7.07 27.18
CA ALA A 723 13.52 -8.15 27.46
C ALA A 723 14.93 -7.75 27.03
N SER A 724 15.10 -7.29 25.78
CA SER A 724 16.37 -6.81 25.20
C SER A 724 16.21 -5.47 24.48
N LEU A 725 17.34 -4.83 24.14
CA LEU A 725 17.42 -3.71 23.20
C LEU A 725 18.32 -4.09 22.02
N ALA A 726 18.05 -3.52 20.84
CA ALA A 726 18.78 -3.71 19.59
C ALA A 726 18.86 -2.39 18.81
#